data_AF-A0A848KIJ0-F1
#
_entry.id   AF-A0A848KIJ0-F1
#
_cell.length_a   1.000
_cell.length_b   1.000
_cell.length_c   1.000
_cell.angle_alpha   90.00
_cell.angle_beta   90.00
_cell.angle_gamma   90.00
#
_symmetry.space_group_name_H-M   'P 1'
#
loop_
_entity.id
_entity.type
_entity.pdbx_description
1 polymer ?
#
loop_
_entity_poly.entity_id
_entity_poly.type
_entity_poly.pdbx_seq_one_letter_code
_entity_poly.pdbx_strand_id
1 'polypeptide(L)'
;MPTFTLSRLLRIGEGRTVKRLAHLANEVSALSPEIEKLTDDELRGKTAEFRKRHDNGESLDELLLEAFAVAREASSRVLSQRHFDVQVMGGAALHIGNVAEMKTGEGKTLTCVLPAYLNAIGGEGVHVVTVNDYLAKRDSEWMGRVHRFLGVSVGVILSGLTPAERRAAYHSDITYGTNNEFGFDYLRDNMTHSLDDLVQRGHNFAIVDEVDSILIDEARTPLIISGPADASSKWYGEFARIAPLLKRDVHYEVDIKKRTIGVHEAGVEFVEDQLGIDNLYEAANSPLVSYLNNSIKVKELYQRDKDYIVRDGEVIIVDEFTGRILIGRRYNEGLHQAIEAKEKVEIKAENQTLATITLQNYFRLYDKLSGMTGTAQTEASELHSIYDLGVVPIPTNKPMIREDRSDLIYKTEEAKFSAVVDDIVERHEKDQPVLIGTTSVERSEYLSKQLTKRGVAHSVLNAKFHEQEATIIAEAGRAGAVTVATNMAGRGTDVVLGGNPDILADLALRKQGLDPVETPDEYQQAWEPTLEKVKAEVAEDAAKVREAGGLYVLGTERHESRRIDNQLRGRSGRQGDPGESRFYLSLGDELMRRFNGAALESIMTRLNLPDDVPIEAKMVSKAIKSAQTQVEQQNFEIRKNVLKYDEVMNQQRKVIYGERRQILEGEDMEGQVEGMITDVITAYVDGATAEGYVEDWDLAQLWTALKTLYPVSIDHKTLTGETEVGEAGELTRDELLEALLKDAHAAYAAREKEIDAIAGEGGMRNLERQVLMSVLDRKWREHLYEMDYLKEGIGLRAMAQRDPLVEYQREGFDMFAAMLDGMKEESVGFLFNLQVEAAPAQPEGVSVDAGLRSPVGAGARAAKPALSKPLPTEDAKTSAKPAAPSALRAKGLDQSEPKGLTFSGPAEDGSASVRKTAQAADTGADGLSRRDRREAARKQAKPSAKPPRSKRRR
;
A
#
# COMPACT_ATOMS: atom_id res chain seq x y z
N MET A 1 -49.71 7.43 12.55
CA MET A 1 -48.75 6.52 11.89
C MET A 1 -47.37 7.13 12.02
N PRO A 2 -46.51 6.67 12.94
CA PRO A 2 -45.17 7.21 13.05
C PRO A 2 -44.39 6.83 11.79
N THR A 3 -43.79 7.82 11.15
CA THR A 3 -42.97 7.71 9.94
C THR A 3 -41.83 6.72 10.18
N PHE A 4 -41.88 5.59 9.46
CA PHE A 4 -40.77 4.64 9.40
C PHE A 4 -39.57 5.33 8.72
N THR A 5 -38.51 5.61 9.47
CA THR A 5 -37.26 6.16 8.91
C THR A 5 -36.37 5.03 8.38
N LEU A 6 -35.66 5.29 7.28
CA LEU A 6 -34.69 4.36 6.65
C LEU A 6 -33.67 3.80 7.67
N SER A 7 -33.33 4.60 8.69
CA SER A 7 -32.45 4.22 9.80
C SER A 7 -32.97 3.07 10.68
N ARG A 8 -34.29 2.91 10.81
CA ARG A 8 -34.87 1.76 11.54
C ARG A 8 -34.88 0.50 10.68
N LEU A 9 -35.04 0.63 9.37
CA LEU A 9 -34.99 -0.48 8.41
C LEU A 9 -33.60 -1.12 8.34
N LEU A 10 -32.53 -0.33 8.34
CA LEU A 10 -31.15 -0.83 8.45
C LEU A 10 -30.87 -1.49 9.82
N ARG A 11 -31.50 -0.99 10.91
CA ARG A 11 -31.34 -1.52 12.28
C ARG A 11 -32.18 -2.77 12.60
N ILE A 12 -33.05 -3.23 11.69
CA ILE A 12 -33.97 -4.35 11.96
C ILE A 12 -33.24 -5.71 12.12
N GLY A 13 -31.93 -5.80 11.85
CA GLY A 13 -31.09 -6.98 12.12
C GLY A 13 -30.07 -6.85 13.27
N GLU A 14 -29.52 -5.66 13.50
CA GLU A 14 -28.38 -5.42 14.42
C GLU A 14 -28.67 -5.91 15.86
N GLY A 15 -29.86 -5.60 16.39
CA GLY A 15 -30.25 -6.00 17.74
C GLY A 15 -30.42 -7.52 17.92
N ARG A 16 -30.64 -8.27 16.83
CA ARG A 16 -30.68 -9.75 16.86
C ARG A 16 -29.27 -10.32 16.84
N THR A 17 -28.38 -9.76 16.02
CA THR A 17 -26.97 -10.14 15.95
C THR A 17 -26.28 -9.94 17.29
N VAL A 18 -26.44 -8.75 17.92
CA VAL A 18 -25.86 -8.46 19.24
C VAL A 18 -26.35 -9.45 20.31
N LYS A 19 -27.63 -9.83 20.30
CA LYS A 19 -28.15 -10.85 21.23
C LYS A 19 -27.55 -12.23 20.99
N ARG A 20 -27.34 -12.63 19.74
CA ARG A 20 -26.68 -13.90 19.39
C ARG A 20 -25.23 -13.91 19.88
N LEU A 21 -24.50 -12.82 19.66
CA LEU A 21 -23.12 -12.67 20.14
C LEU A 21 -23.05 -12.69 21.67
N ALA A 22 -24.00 -12.05 22.36
CA ALA A 22 -24.08 -12.09 23.81
C ALA A 22 -24.36 -13.50 24.35
N HIS A 23 -25.21 -14.27 23.67
CA HIS A 23 -25.45 -15.67 24.02
C HIS A 23 -24.18 -16.51 23.87
N LEU A 24 -23.49 -16.38 22.73
CA LEU A 24 -22.21 -17.04 22.48
C LEU A 24 -21.16 -16.66 23.54
N ALA A 25 -21.06 -15.39 23.92
CA ALA A 25 -20.14 -14.96 24.98
C ALA A 25 -20.45 -15.62 26.33
N ASN A 26 -21.73 -15.82 26.66
CA ASN A 26 -22.14 -16.56 27.86
C ASN A 26 -21.75 -18.04 27.78
N GLU A 27 -21.86 -18.68 26.62
CA GLU A 27 -21.45 -20.07 26.41
C GLU A 27 -19.94 -20.24 26.55
N VAL A 28 -19.14 -19.33 25.97
CA VAL A 28 -17.67 -19.29 26.17
C VAL A 28 -17.33 -19.10 27.65
N SER A 29 -18.05 -18.20 28.35
CA SER A 29 -17.88 -18.01 29.79
C SER A 29 -18.20 -19.28 30.59
N ALA A 30 -19.21 -20.05 30.19
CA ALA A 30 -19.60 -21.28 30.87
C ALA A 30 -18.53 -22.39 30.81
N LEU A 31 -17.65 -22.38 29.80
CA LEU A 31 -16.52 -23.31 29.68
C LEU A 31 -15.34 -22.97 30.59
N SER A 32 -15.29 -21.76 31.15
CA SER A 32 -14.18 -21.26 31.98
C SER A 32 -13.75 -22.22 33.10
N PRO A 33 -14.65 -22.81 33.91
CA PRO A 33 -14.25 -23.67 35.04
C PRO A 33 -13.57 -24.98 34.63
N GLU A 34 -13.76 -25.41 33.38
CA GLU A 34 -13.11 -26.60 32.83
C GLU A 34 -11.72 -26.25 32.31
N ILE A 35 -11.60 -25.14 31.58
CA ILE A 35 -10.35 -24.66 31.00
C ILE A 35 -9.36 -24.18 32.07
N GLU A 36 -9.84 -23.52 33.13
CA GLU A 36 -9.01 -23.06 34.26
C GLU A 36 -8.27 -24.20 34.99
N LYS A 37 -8.81 -25.42 34.95
CA LYS A 37 -8.20 -26.60 35.59
C LYS A 37 -7.03 -27.16 34.79
N LEU A 38 -6.91 -26.81 33.52
CA LEU A 38 -5.84 -27.29 32.66
C LEU A 38 -4.51 -26.70 33.11
N THR A 39 -3.47 -27.51 33.10
CA THR A 39 -2.08 -27.05 33.20
C THR A 39 -1.68 -26.26 31.95
N ASP A 40 -0.57 -25.51 32.00
CA ASP A 40 -0.08 -24.75 30.85
C ASP A 40 0.23 -25.65 29.64
N ASP A 41 0.78 -26.85 29.90
CA ASP A 41 1.06 -27.83 28.86
C ASP A 41 -0.22 -28.43 28.26
N GLU A 42 -1.24 -28.69 29.07
CA GLU A 42 -2.55 -29.15 28.57
C GLU A 42 -3.26 -28.05 27.77
N LEU A 43 -3.17 -26.79 28.21
CA LEU A 43 -3.77 -25.65 27.53
C LEU A 43 -3.09 -25.39 26.17
N ARG A 44 -1.76 -25.50 26.10
CA ARG A 44 -1.01 -25.50 24.83
C ARG A 44 -1.36 -26.72 23.97
N GLY A 45 -1.55 -27.89 24.58
CA GLY A 45 -1.93 -29.13 23.90
C GLY A 45 -3.26 -29.04 23.15
N LYS A 46 -4.17 -28.14 23.57
CA LYS A 46 -5.44 -27.89 22.88
C LYS A 46 -5.28 -27.44 21.43
N THR A 47 -4.21 -26.71 21.10
CA THR A 47 -4.00 -26.27 19.71
C THR A 47 -3.74 -27.44 18.77
N ALA A 48 -2.94 -28.43 19.19
CA ALA A 48 -2.72 -29.65 18.41
C ALA A 48 -4.00 -30.50 18.30
N GLU A 49 -4.81 -30.54 19.36
CA GLU A 49 -6.13 -31.18 19.36
C GLU A 49 -7.07 -30.54 18.33
N PHE A 50 -7.18 -29.21 18.34
CA PHE A 50 -8.06 -28.47 17.43
C PHE A 50 -7.61 -28.59 15.97
N ARG A 51 -6.29 -28.51 15.69
CA ARG A 51 -5.76 -28.74 14.33
C ARG A 51 -6.15 -30.11 13.81
N LYS A 52 -5.94 -31.15 14.62
CA LYS A 52 -6.33 -32.52 14.26
C LYS A 52 -7.83 -32.66 14.03
N ARG A 53 -8.67 -32.01 14.85
CA ARG A 53 -10.14 -32.02 14.69
C ARG A 53 -10.58 -31.32 13.40
N HIS A 54 -9.97 -30.18 13.10
CA HIS A 54 -10.20 -29.45 11.85
C HIS A 54 -9.78 -30.27 10.63
N ASP A 55 -8.60 -30.90 10.67
CA ASP A 55 -8.11 -31.80 9.62
C ASP A 55 -9.03 -33.02 9.40
N ASN A 56 -9.77 -33.43 10.43
CA ASN A 56 -10.79 -34.50 10.33
C ASN A 56 -12.16 -34.00 9.82
N GLY A 57 -12.29 -32.71 9.48
CA GLY A 57 -13.47 -32.12 8.85
C GLY A 57 -14.39 -31.29 9.78
N GLU A 58 -14.01 -31.07 11.04
CA GLU A 58 -14.75 -30.16 11.93
C GLU A 58 -14.49 -28.70 11.54
N SER A 59 -15.54 -27.90 11.41
CA SER A 59 -15.43 -26.51 10.98
C SER A 59 -14.87 -25.59 12.07
N LEU A 60 -14.28 -24.46 11.68
CA LEU A 60 -13.84 -23.44 12.65
C LEU A 60 -15.01 -22.87 13.47
N ASP A 61 -16.22 -22.82 12.90
CA ASP A 61 -17.43 -22.39 13.60
C ASP A 61 -17.78 -23.33 14.77
N GLU A 62 -17.60 -24.64 14.59
CA GLU A 62 -17.85 -25.65 15.64
C GLU A 62 -16.80 -25.59 16.74
N LEU A 63 -15.55 -25.27 16.39
CA LEU A 63 -14.43 -25.12 17.33
C LEU A 63 -14.48 -23.78 18.10
N LEU A 64 -15.30 -22.82 17.68
CA LEU A 64 -15.26 -21.43 18.14
C LEU A 64 -15.33 -21.32 19.66
N LEU A 65 -16.31 -22.00 20.29
CA LEU A 65 -16.57 -21.86 21.72
C LEU A 65 -15.36 -22.32 22.56
N GLU A 66 -14.83 -23.49 22.26
CA GLU A 66 -13.69 -24.08 22.98
C GLU A 66 -12.40 -23.30 22.70
N ALA A 67 -12.15 -22.94 21.44
CA ALA A 67 -10.97 -22.18 21.05
C ALA A 67 -10.95 -20.78 21.71
N PHE A 68 -12.10 -20.11 21.78
CA PHE A 68 -12.21 -18.82 22.46
C PHE A 68 -12.01 -18.95 23.98
N ALA A 69 -12.54 -20.00 24.61
CA ALA A 69 -12.32 -20.25 26.03
C ALA A 69 -10.83 -20.50 26.34
N VAL A 70 -10.14 -21.28 25.49
CA VAL A 70 -8.70 -21.54 25.58
C VAL A 70 -7.87 -20.26 25.41
N ALA A 71 -8.15 -19.47 24.37
CA ALA A 71 -7.44 -18.22 24.13
C ALA A 71 -7.69 -17.17 25.24
N ARG A 72 -8.90 -17.12 25.78
CA ARG A 72 -9.27 -16.26 26.91
C ARG A 72 -8.50 -16.61 28.18
N GLU A 73 -8.40 -17.89 28.50
CA GLU A 73 -7.62 -18.35 29.66
C GLU A 73 -6.12 -18.10 29.47
N ALA A 74 -5.59 -18.37 28.27
CA ALA A 74 -4.19 -18.10 27.95
C ALA A 74 -3.84 -16.61 28.14
N SER A 75 -4.72 -15.70 27.69
CA SER A 75 -4.54 -14.26 27.94
C SER A 75 -4.51 -13.93 29.43
N SER A 76 -5.39 -14.55 30.22
CA SER A 76 -5.42 -14.36 31.67
C SER A 76 -4.11 -14.77 32.33
N ARG A 77 -3.51 -15.90 31.92
CA ARG A 77 -2.24 -16.41 32.46
C ARG A 77 -1.03 -15.60 32.00
N VAL A 78 -1.00 -15.23 30.73
CA VAL A 78 0.19 -14.63 30.10
C VAL A 78 0.25 -13.12 30.33
N LEU A 79 -0.87 -12.43 30.18
CA LEU A 79 -0.94 -10.96 30.23
C LEU A 79 -1.50 -10.45 31.55
N SER A 80 -2.04 -11.32 32.41
CA SER A 80 -2.86 -10.93 33.58
C SER A 80 -4.10 -10.13 33.17
N GLN A 81 -4.62 -10.39 31.97
CA GLN A 81 -5.80 -9.74 31.39
C GLN A 81 -6.74 -10.80 30.83
N ARG A 82 -7.91 -10.93 31.46
CA ARG A 82 -8.97 -11.83 30.99
C ARG A 82 -9.93 -11.07 30.10
N HIS A 83 -10.32 -11.64 28.95
CA HIS A 83 -11.30 -11.00 28.08
C HIS A 83 -12.63 -10.75 28.80
N PHE A 84 -13.18 -9.55 28.65
CA PHE A 84 -14.56 -9.23 28.99
C PHE A 84 -15.54 -9.89 28.03
N ASP A 85 -16.79 -10.05 28.44
CA ASP A 85 -17.82 -10.67 27.58
C ASP A 85 -18.04 -9.85 26.30
N VAL A 86 -17.97 -8.51 26.38
CA VAL A 86 -18.05 -7.64 25.19
C VAL A 86 -16.87 -7.83 24.23
N GLN A 87 -15.70 -8.22 24.74
CA GLN A 87 -14.54 -8.55 23.90
C GLN A 87 -14.72 -9.91 23.22
N VAL A 88 -15.33 -10.88 23.90
CA VAL A 88 -15.72 -12.16 23.29
C VAL A 88 -16.78 -11.94 22.20
N MET A 89 -17.76 -11.07 22.43
CA MET A 89 -18.74 -10.66 21.41
C MET A 89 -18.06 -10.02 20.19
N GLY A 90 -17.11 -9.11 20.42
CA GLY A 90 -16.33 -8.48 19.35
C GLY A 90 -15.51 -9.50 18.56
N GLY A 91 -14.83 -10.43 19.25
CA GLY A 91 -14.05 -11.49 18.60
C GLY A 91 -14.90 -12.40 17.72
N ALA A 92 -16.11 -12.74 18.17
CA ALA A 92 -17.05 -13.52 17.38
C ALA A 92 -17.58 -12.74 16.17
N ALA A 93 -17.84 -11.44 16.31
CA ALA A 93 -18.22 -10.58 15.17
C ALA A 93 -17.12 -10.53 14.10
N LEU A 94 -15.85 -10.44 14.51
CA LEU A 94 -14.68 -10.49 13.62
C LEU A 94 -14.57 -11.84 12.91
N HIS A 95 -14.74 -12.96 13.62
CA HIS A 95 -14.66 -14.29 13.01
C HIS A 95 -15.72 -14.52 11.92
N ILE A 96 -16.92 -13.96 12.10
CA ILE A 96 -18.04 -14.05 11.14
C ILE A 96 -17.82 -13.13 9.92
N GLY A 97 -16.75 -12.33 9.89
CA GLY A 97 -16.45 -11.42 8.76
C GLY A 97 -17.19 -10.09 8.85
N ASN A 98 -17.39 -9.55 10.05
CA ASN A 98 -17.97 -8.21 10.26
C ASN A 98 -16.95 -7.22 10.82
N VAL A 99 -17.34 -5.95 10.78
CA VAL A 99 -16.70 -4.89 11.54
C VAL A 99 -17.26 -4.82 12.95
N ALA A 100 -16.41 -5.04 13.95
CA ALA A 100 -16.76 -4.84 15.35
C ALA A 100 -16.55 -3.36 15.74
N GLU A 101 -17.63 -2.60 15.91
CA GLU A 101 -17.52 -1.24 16.44
C GLU A 101 -17.41 -1.30 17.97
N MET A 102 -16.19 -1.16 18.47
CA MET A 102 -15.83 -1.17 19.89
C MET A 102 -15.16 0.16 20.27
N LYS A 103 -15.71 0.86 21.25
CA LYS A 103 -15.20 2.19 21.66
C LYS A 103 -13.74 2.10 22.13
N THR A 104 -13.02 3.22 22.03
CA THR A 104 -11.62 3.30 22.43
C THR A 104 -11.47 2.92 23.91
N GLY A 105 -10.49 2.08 24.24
CA GLY A 105 -10.31 1.54 25.60
C GLY A 105 -11.16 0.32 25.95
N GLU A 106 -11.94 -0.24 25.02
CA GLU A 106 -12.60 -1.54 25.20
C GLU A 106 -11.65 -2.74 24.94
N GLY A 107 -10.38 -2.48 24.59
CA GLY A 107 -9.36 -3.50 24.37
C GLY A 107 -9.42 -4.22 23.01
N LYS A 108 -9.52 -3.44 21.92
CA LYS A 108 -9.56 -3.94 20.53
C LYS A 108 -8.40 -4.89 20.19
N THR A 109 -7.18 -4.50 20.53
CA THR A 109 -5.97 -5.30 20.33
C THR A 109 -6.07 -6.66 21.01
N LEU A 110 -6.56 -6.70 22.26
CA LEU A 110 -6.77 -7.95 22.99
C LEU A 110 -7.92 -8.77 22.40
N THR A 111 -9.03 -8.13 21.99
CA THR A 111 -10.14 -8.80 21.31
C THR A 111 -9.71 -9.56 20.06
N CYS A 112 -8.77 -9.01 19.29
CA CYS A 112 -8.25 -9.61 18.05
C CYS A 112 -7.59 -10.99 18.27
N VAL A 113 -7.05 -11.26 19.46
CA VAL A 113 -6.42 -12.54 19.81
C VAL A 113 -7.37 -13.72 19.59
N LEU A 114 -8.66 -13.58 19.92
CA LEU A 114 -9.65 -14.65 19.85
C LEU A 114 -9.87 -15.14 18.40
N PRO A 115 -10.32 -14.29 17.45
CA PRO A 115 -10.51 -14.70 16.06
C PRO A 115 -9.19 -15.01 15.35
N ALA A 116 -8.08 -14.33 15.69
CA ALA A 116 -6.78 -14.63 15.08
C ALA A 116 -6.32 -16.03 15.46
N TYR A 117 -6.45 -16.43 16.73
CA TYR A 117 -6.14 -17.78 17.19
C TYR A 117 -7.03 -18.84 16.52
N LEU A 118 -8.35 -18.63 16.51
CA LEU A 118 -9.29 -19.58 15.91
C LEU A 118 -8.98 -19.82 14.42
N ASN A 119 -8.79 -18.76 13.64
CA ASN A 119 -8.55 -18.90 12.21
C ASN A 119 -7.12 -19.38 11.89
N ALA A 120 -6.15 -19.17 12.80
CA ALA A 120 -4.81 -19.75 12.69
C ALA A 120 -4.79 -21.28 12.85
N ILE A 121 -5.84 -21.89 13.40
CA ILE A 121 -5.96 -23.36 13.49
C ILE A 121 -5.99 -24.00 12.10
N GLY A 122 -6.58 -23.32 11.10
CA GLY A 122 -6.63 -23.82 9.72
C GLY A 122 -5.29 -23.86 8.99
N GLY A 123 -4.23 -23.23 9.51
CA GLY A 123 -2.88 -23.27 8.93
C GLY A 123 -2.66 -22.43 7.66
N GLU A 124 -3.71 -21.84 7.10
CA GLU A 124 -3.68 -21.04 5.87
C GLU A 124 -3.14 -19.60 6.08
N GLY A 125 -2.97 -19.18 7.34
CA GLY A 125 -2.42 -17.87 7.71
C GLY A 125 -3.49 -16.81 7.98
N VAL A 126 -3.20 -15.90 8.91
CA VAL A 126 -4.04 -14.76 9.27
C VAL A 126 -3.22 -13.47 9.19
N HIS A 127 -3.73 -12.46 8.49
CA HIS A 127 -3.10 -11.14 8.40
C HIS A 127 -3.80 -10.15 9.34
N VAL A 128 -3.06 -9.59 10.28
CA VAL A 128 -3.55 -8.52 11.16
C VAL A 128 -2.95 -7.20 10.68
N VAL A 129 -3.81 -6.32 10.17
CA VAL A 129 -3.39 -5.07 9.55
C VAL A 129 -3.55 -3.92 10.53
N THR A 130 -2.49 -3.14 10.72
CA THR A 130 -2.47 -1.94 11.55
C THR A 130 -2.09 -0.71 10.71
N VAL A 131 -2.22 0.48 11.32
CA VAL A 131 -2.01 1.76 10.62
C VAL A 131 -0.53 2.07 10.37
N ASN A 132 0.38 1.57 11.21
CA ASN A 132 1.81 1.81 11.07
C ASN A 132 2.69 0.68 11.64
N ASP A 133 3.96 0.67 11.23
CA ASP A 133 4.95 -0.34 11.59
C ASP A 133 5.18 -0.45 13.11
N TYR A 134 5.07 0.67 13.85
CA TYR A 134 5.21 0.66 15.30
C TYR A 134 4.09 -0.16 15.96
N LEU A 135 2.84 0.05 15.55
CA LEU A 135 1.70 -0.71 16.07
C LEU A 135 1.78 -2.18 15.64
N ALA A 136 2.13 -2.46 14.39
CA ALA A 136 2.34 -3.83 13.91
C ALA A 136 3.37 -4.58 14.78
N LYS A 137 4.54 -3.97 14.99
CA LYS A 137 5.61 -4.53 15.82
C LYS A 137 5.14 -4.72 17.26
N ARG A 138 4.65 -3.66 17.90
CA ARG A 138 4.18 -3.70 19.29
C ARG A 138 3.13 -4.79 19.51
N ASP A 139 2.12 -4.86 18.65
CA ASP A 139 1.00 -5.79 18.83
C ASP A 139 1.43 -7.23 18.55
N SER A 140 2.30 -7.45 17.55
CA SER A 140 2.90 -8.78 17.30
C SER A 140 3.76 -9.27 18.47
N GLU A 141 4.47 -8.38 19.15
CA GLU A 141 5.32 -8.71 20.30
C GLU A 141 4.48 -8.91 21.56
N TRP A 142 3.47 -8.06 21.77
CA TRP A 142 2.62 -8.06 22.96
C TRP A 142 1.56 -9.16 22.92
N MET A 143 0.66 -9.16 21.93
CA MET A 143 -0.37 -10.19 21.78
C MET A 143 0.22 -11.52 21.33
N GLY A 144 1.33 -11.49 20.59
CA GLY A 144 2.04 -12.70 20.21
C GLY A 144 2.54 -13.52 21.39
N ARG A 145 2.66 -12.96 22.60
CA ARG A 145 2.93 -13.75 23.82
C ARG A 145 1.84 -14.79 24.06
N VAL A 146 0.57 -14.44 23.87
CA VAL A 146 -0.58 -15.35 24.05
C VAL A 146 -0.58 -16.42 22.96
N HIS A 147 -0.37 -16.02 21.71
CA HIS A 147 -0.33 -16.95 20.58
C HIS A 147 0.85 -17.93 20.69
N ARG A 148 2.05 -17.45 20.98
CA ARG A 148 3.25 -18.28 21.18
C ARG A 148 3.10 -19.21 22.37
N PHE A 149 2.47 -18.77 23.46
CA PHE A 149 2.14 -19.64 24.59
C PHE A 149 1.26 -20.83 24.17
N LEU A 150 0.29 -20.60 23.29
CA LEU A 150 -0.57 -21.63 22.69
C LEU A 150 0.10 -22.42 21.54
N GLY A 151 1.38 -22.16 21.23
CA GLY A 151 2.09 -22.87 20.16
C GLY A 151 1.75 -22.39 18.74
N VAL A 152 1.19 -21.19 18.61
CA VAL A 152 0.92 -20.52 17.33
C VAL A 152 2.07 -19.55 17.02
N SER A 153 2.60 -19.64 15.80
CA SER A 153 3.70 -18.78 15.33
C SER A 153 3.20 -17.39 14.92
N VAL A 154 4.00 -16.35 15.21
CA VAL A 154 3.65 -14.96 14.92
C VAL A 154 4.80 -14.28 14.20
N GLY A 155 4.53 -13.75 13.01
CA GLY A 155 5.44 -12.96 12.20
C GLY A 155 5.03 -11.50 12.14
N VAL A 156 5.95 -10.64 11.73
CA VAL A 156 5.67 -9.22 11.47
C VAL A 156 6.40 -8.77 10.20
N ILE A 157 5.69 -8.05 9.34
CA ILE A 157 6.27 -7.37 8.19
C ILE A 157 6.47 -5.89 8.52
N LEU A 158 7.70 -5.41 8.34
CA LEU A 158 8.09 -4.03 8.60
C LEU A 158 8.82 -3.46 7.39
N SER A 159 8.85 -2.14 7.28
CA SER A 159 9.61 -1.50 6.21
C SER A 159 11.11 -1.77 6.36
N GLY A 160 11.76 -2.11 5.25
CA GLY A 160 13.19 -2.42 5.22
C GLY A 160 13.56 -3.90 5.41
N LEU A 161 12.61 -4.78 5.72
CA LEU A 161 12.87 -6.23 5.72
C LEU A 161 13.22 -6.76 4.34
N THR A 162 14.16 -7.70 4.29
CA THR A 162 14.56 -8.44 3.09
C THR A 162 13.47 -9.41 2.64
N PRO A 163 13.44 -9.82 1.36
CA PRO A 163 12.47 -10.82 0.87
C PRO A 163 12.47 -12.13 1.67
N ALA A 164 13.64 -12.61 2.10
CA ALA A 164 13.76 -13.82 2.90
C ALA A 164 13.12 -13.68 4.30
N GLU A 165 13.33 -12.54 4.96
CA GLU A 165 12.70 -12.24 6.26
C GLU A 165 11.18 -12.10 6.13
N ARG A 166 10.70 -11.46 5.05
CA ARG A 166 9.26 -11.35 4.76
C ARG A 166 8.62 -12.70 4.54
N ARG A 167 9.24 -13.58 3.74
CA ARG A 167 8.76 -14.94 3.52
C ARG A 167 8.66 -15.72 4.82
N ALA A 168 9.67 -15.63 5.69
CA ALA A 168 9.63 -16.25 7.01
C ALA A 168 8.47 -15.69 7.88
N ALA A 169 8.24 -14.38 7.83
CA ALA A 169 7.11 -13.75 8.53
C ALA A 169 5.76 -14.27 8.00
N TYR A 170 5.55 -14.26 6.67
CA TYR A 170 4.32 -14.74 6.04
C TYR A 170 4.05 -16.22 6.30
N HIS A 171 5.08 -17.07 6.42
CA HIS A 171 4.92 -18.48 6.79
C HIS A 171 4.48 -18.71 8.25
N SER A 172 4.46 -17.67 9.09
CA SER A 172 3.87 -17.76 10.42
C SER A 172 2.35 -17.90 10.35
N ASP A 173 1.75 -18.55 11.33
CA ASP A 173 0.30 -18.75 11.42
C ASP A 173 -0.46 -17.41 11.47
N ILE A 174 0.11 -16.41 12.13
CA ILE A 174 -0.40 -15.04 12.19
C ILE A 174 0.71 -14.07 11.76
N THR A 175 0.41 -13.16 10.85
CA THR A 175 1.34 -12.12 10.37
C THR A 175 0.76 -10.75 10.64
N TYR A 176 1.48 -9.91 11.39
CA TYR A 176 1.15 -8.50 11.59
C TYR A 176 1.83 -7.63 10.54
N GLY A 177 1.19 -6.54 10.13
CA GLY A 177 1.79 -5.61 9.19
C GLY A 177 0.94 -4.38 8.95
N THR A 178 1.33 -3.57 7.98
CA THR A 178 0.56 -2.41 7.51
C THR A 178 -0.04 -2.69 6.14
N ASN A 179 -1.13 -2.01 5.81
CA ASN A 179 -1.77 -2.08 4.50
C ASN A 179 -0.78 -1.84 3.34
N ASN A 180 0.14 -0.89 3.52
CA ASN A 180 1.20 -0.55 2.58
C ASN A 180 2.16 -1.73 2.38
N GLU A 181 2.70 -2.31 3.46
CA GLU A 181 3.65 -3.41 3.34
C GLU A 181 3.00 -4.65 2.72
N PHE A 182 1.78 -5.02 3.15
CA PHE A 182 1.00 -6.11 2.56
C PHE A 182 0.70 -5.88 1.07
N GLY A 183 0.21 -4.70 0.72
CA GLY A 183 -0.15 -4.39 -0.67
C GLY A 183 1.06 -4.26 -1.59
N PHE A 184 2.18 -3.71 -1.11
CA PHE A 184 3.40 -3.67 -1.91
C PHE A 184 4.07 -5.04 -2.06
N ASP A 185 3.99 -5.92 -1.06
CA ASP A 185 4.43 -7.30 -1.21
C ASP A 185 3.59 -8.04 -2.26
N TYR A 186 2.26 -7.83 -2.28
CA TYR A 186 1.40 -8.34 -3.35
C TYR A 186 1.82 -7.82 -4.73
N LEU A 187 2.09 -6.51 -4.86
CA LEU A 187 2.54 -5.96 -6.15
C LEU A 187 3.92 -6.51 -6.56
N ARG A 188 4.85 -6.69 -5.62
CA ARG A 188 6.17 -7.30 -5.88
C ARG A 188 6.07 -8.76 -6.30
N ASP A 189 5.21 -9.53 -5.64
CA ASP A 189 4.98 -10.94 -5.96
C ASP A 189 4.41 -11.11 -7.37
N ASN A 190 3.62 -10.15 -7.86
CA ASN A 190 3.13 -10.16 -9.24
C ASN A 190 4.12 -9.55 -10.26
N MET A 191 5.32 -9.17 -9.83
CA MET A 191 6.41 -8.69 -10.67
C MET A 191 7.63 -9.62 -10.66
N THR A 192 7.67 -10.65 -9.80
CA THR A 192 8.83 -11.55 -9.72
C THR A 192 8.94 -12.47 -10.94
N HIS A 193 10.16 -12.89 -11.26
CA HIS A 193 10.48 -13.86 -12.32
C HIS A 193 10.71 -15.28 -11.79
N SER A 194 10.66 -15.50 -10.48
CA SER A 194 10.88 -16.80 -9.84
C SER A 194 9.89 -17.04 -8.71
N LEU A 195 9.40 -18.28 -8.58
CA LEU A 195 8.58 -18.69 -7.43
C LEU A 195 9.35 -18.55 -6.11
N ASP A 196 10.67 -18.77 -6.13
CA ASP A 196 11.51 -18.68 -4.94
C ASP A 196 11.62 -17.26 -4.38
N ASP A 197 11.22 -16.25 -5.15
CA ASP A 197 11.24 -14.85 -4.76
C ASP A 197 9.88 -14.37 -4.22
N LEU A 198 8.81 -15.15 -4.39
CA LEU A 198 7.51 -14.87 -3.78
C LEU A 198 7.65 -14.81 -2.26
N VAL A 199 6.99 -13.84 -1.63
CA VAL A 199 7.01 -13.69 -0.17
C VAL A 199 5.66 -14.03 0.47
N GLN A 200 4.54 -13.76 -0.20
CA GLN A 200 3.20 -14.07 0.30
C GLN A 200 2.80 -15.52 -0.02
N ARG A 201 1.77 -15.99 0.70
CA ARG A 201 1.22 -17.35 0.53
C ARG A 201 -0.30 -17.40 0.37
N GLY A 202 -0.88 -16.35 -0.21
CA GLY A 202 -2.33 -16.19 -0.42
C GLY A 202 -2.97 -15.17 0.51
N HIS A 203 -4.30 -15.06 0.41
CA HIS A 203 -5.12 -14.07 1.11
C HIS A 203 -6.30 -14.77 1.81
N ASN A 204 -6.03 -15.51 2.89
CA ASN A 204 -7.07 -16.27 3.58
C ASN A 204 -7.96 -15.39 4.47
N PHE A 205 -7.41 -14.84 5.56
CA PHE A 205 -8.17 -14.02 6.51
C PHE A 205 -7.43 -12.73 6.87
N ALA A 206 -8.08 -11.59 6.69
CA ALA A 206 -7.60 -10.29 7.16
C ALA A 206 -8.46 -9.73 8.31
N ILE A 207 -7.79 -9.28 9.37
CA ILE A 207 -8.39 -8.47 10.43
C ILE A 207 -7.77 -7.07 10.34
N VAL A 208 -8.57 -6.09 9.93
CA VAL A 208 -8.12 -4.70 9.78
C VAL A 208 -8.40 -3.91 11.05
N ASP A 209 -7.36 -3.55 11.80
CA ASP A 209 -7.47 -2.59 12.89
C ASP A 209 -7.64 -1.17 12.34
N GLU A 210 -8.41 -0.34 13.05
CA GLU A 210 -8.80 1.01 12.60
C GLU A 210 -9.35 0.99 11.16
N VAL A 211 -10.27 0.07 10.89
CA VAL A 211 -10.83 -0.22 9.56
C VAL A 211 -11.40 1.02 8.85
N ASP A 212 -11.96 1.96 9.61
CA ASP A 212 -12.49 3.22 9.09
C ASP A 212 -11.40 4.18 8.62
N SER A 213 -10.15 3.97 9.01
CA SER A 213 -9.02 4.77 8.51
C SER A 213 -8.37 4.10 7.32
N ILE A 214 -8.15 2.78 7.41
CA ILE A 214 -7.49 2.03 6.34
C ILE A 214 -8.39 1.88 5.12
N LEU A 215 -9.63 1.40 5.32
CA LEU A 215 -10.54 1.07 4.20
C LEU A 215 -11.36 2.27 3.69
N ILE A 216 -11.32 3.41 4.41
CA ILE A 216 -12.05 4.63 4.04
C ILE A 216 -11.08 5.80 3.88
N ASP A 217 -10.42 6.29 4.94
CA ASP A 217 -9.58 7.50 4.81
C ASP A 217 -8.36 7.34 3.89
N GLU A 218 -7.64 6.22 3.99
CA GLU A 218 -6.45 5.90 3.20
C GLU A 218 -6.79 5.35 1.82
N ALA A 219 -7.97 4.77 1.66
CA ALA A 219 -8.49 4.23 0.40
C ALA A 219 -8.77 5.31 -0.67
N ARG A 220 -8.38 6.57 -0.43
CA ARG A 220 -8.34 7.66 -1.42
C ARG A 220 -7.15 7.55 -2.37
N THR A 221 -6.07 6.91 -1.95
CA THR A 221 -4.82 6.84 -2.72
C THR A 221 -4.48 5.38 -3.05
N PRO A 222 -4.27 5.03 -4.33
CA PRO A 222 -3.83 3.68 -4.71
C PRO A 222 -2.37 3.42 -4.30
N LEU A 223 -2.00 2.15 -4.23
CA LEU A 223 -0.61 1.70 -4.15
C LEU A 223 -0.04 1.61 -5.56
N ILE A 224 1.10 2.24 -5.80
CA ILE A 224 1.74 2.31 -7.12
C ILE A 224 3.24 2.01 -6.96
N ILE A 225 3.73 1.05 -7.75
CA ILE A 225 5.16 0.87 -8.00
C ILE A 225 5.47 1.50 -9.35
N SER A 226 6.37 2.47 -9.36
CA SER A 226 6.85 3.12 -10.58
C SER A 226 8.33 2.85 -10.79
N GLY A 227 8.75 2.75 -12.05
CA GLY A 227 10.14 2.59 -12.43
C GLY A 227 10.48 3.44 -13.65
N PRO A 228 11.76 3.58 -13.99
CA PRO A 228 12.17 4.33 -15.17
C PRO A 228 11.54 3.72 -16.43
N ALA A 229 10.93 4.57 -17.24
CA ALA A 229 10.44 4.24 -18.56
C ALA A 229 11.61 4.19 -19.54
N ASP A 230 11.57 3.23 -20.47
CA ASP A 230 12.50 3.17 -21.61
C ASP A 230 12.15 4.19 -22.72
N ALA A 231 11.22 5.11 -22.44
CA ALA A 231 10.65 6.03 -23.41
C ALA A 231 11.68 7.01 -24.01
N SER A 232 11.58 7.22 -25.33
CA SER A 232 12.48 8.11 -26.06
C SER A 232 12.25 9.57 -25.64
N SER A 233 13.28 10.22 -25.12
CA SER A 233 13.32 11.64 -24.73
C SER A 233 13.04 12.63 -25.89
N LYS A 234 12.80 12.12 -27.10
CA LYS A 234 12.65 12.90 -28.33
C LYS A 234 11.35 13.72 -28.36
N TRP A 235 10.22 13.15 -27.91
CA TRP A 235 8.91 13.82 -27.99
C TRP A 235 8.82 15.07 -27.12
N TYR A 236 9.36 15.01 -25.90
CA TYR A 236 9.50 16.18 -25.04
C TYR A 236 10.27 17.32 -25.72
N GLY A 237 11.33 16.99 -26.47
CA GLY A 237 12.09 17.96 -27.27
C GLY A 237 11.27 18.58 -28.41
N GLU A 238 10.52 17.76 -29.15
CA GLU A 238 9.66 18.25 -30.24
C GLU A 238 8.50 19.11 -29.74
N PHE A 239 7.80 18.72 -28.68
CA PHE A 239 6.70 19.53 -28.14
C PHE A 239 7.20 20.80 -27.44
N ALA A 240 8.39 20.81 -26.85
CA ALA A 240 9.03 22.03 -26.39
C ALA A 240 9.40 22.98 -27.54
N ARG A 241 9.63 22.46 -28.76
CA ARG A 241 9.81 23.25 -29.99
C ARG A 241 8.48 23.78 -30.53
N ILE A 242 7.40 23.00 -30.47
CA ILE A 242 6.08 23.36 -31.01
C ILE A 242 5.34 24.33 -30.08
N ALA A 243 5.36 24.12 -28.76
CA ALA A 243 4.56 24.91 -27.81
C ALA A 243 4.77 26.44 -27.90
N PRO A 244 5.99 26.97 -28.13
CA PRO A 244 6.19 28.41 -28.37
C PRO A 244 5.50 28.95 -29.63
N LEU A 245 5.30 28.12 -30.67
CA LEU A 245 4.65 28.50 -31.92
C LEU A 245 3.13 28.63 -31.76
N LEU A 246 2.56 27.94 -30.78
CA LEU A 246 1.14 28.02 -30.47
C LEU A 246 0.78 29.38 -29.87
N LYS A 247 -0.34 29.96 -30.31
CA LYS A 247 -0.84 31.26 -29.87
C LYS A 247 -1.98 31.08 -28.86
N ARG A 248 -1.82 31.73 -27.70
CA ARG A 248 -2.87 31.84 -26.68
C ARG A 248 -4.11 32.55 -27.24
N ASP A 249 -5.29 32.08 -26.83
CA ASP A 249 -6.63 32.53 -27.24
C ASP A 249 -6.95 32.31 -28.73
N VAL A 250 -6.09 31.56 -29.44
CA VAL A 250 -6.32 31.11 -30.83
C VAL A 250 -6.20 29.59 -30.91
N HIS A 251 -5.06 29.05 -30.49
CA HIS A 251 -4.79 27.61 -30.51
C HIS A 251 -5.12 26.92 -29.18
N TYR A 252 -5.10 27.67 -28.07
CA TYR A 252 -5.44 27.15 -26.74
C TYR A 252 -5.89 28.27 -25.80
N GLU A 253 -6.65 27.91 -24.76
CA GLU A 253 -7.05 28.76 -23.64
C GLU A 253 -6.39 28.34 -22.32
N VAL A 254 -6.32 29.27 -21.36
CA VAL A 254 -5.69 29.06 -20.05
C VAL A 254 -6.64 29.53 -18.93
N ASP A 255 -7.06 28.61 -18.06
CA ASP A 255 -7.76 28.94 -16.81
C ASP A 255 -6.75 29.00 -15.67
N ILE A 256 -6.38 30.23 -15.28
CA ILE A 256 -5.41 30.48 -14.21
C ILE A 256 -5.94 30.05 -12.84
N LYS A 257 -7.26 30.15 -12.59
CA LYS A 257 -7.85 29.80 -11.28
C LYS A 257 -7.85 28.29 -11.07
N LYS A 258 -8.18 27.53 -12.11
CA LYS A 258 -8.16 26.06 -12.07
C LYS A 258 -6.79 25.46 -12.39
N ARG A 259 -5.83 26.28 -12.84
CA ARG A 259 -4.50 25.86 -13.33
C ARG A 259 -4.61 24.79 -14.42
N THR A 260 -5.55 24.96 -15.34
CA THR A 260 -5.81 24.05 -16.47
C THR A 260 -5.68 24.79 -17.79
N ILE A 261 -5.38 24.06 -18.86
CA ILE A 261 -5.36 24.58 -20.23
C ILE A 261 -6.32 23.74 -21.10
N GLY A 262 -6.93 24.37 -22.09
CA GLY A 262 -7.78 23.72 -23.08
C GLY A 262 -7.22 23.97 -24.47
N VAL A 263 -6.99 22.93 -25.26
CA VAL A 263 -6.52 23.08 -26.65
C VAL A 263 -7.74 23.24 -27.55
N HIS A 264 -7.74 24.24 -28.42
CA HIS A 264 -8.80 24.47 -29.40
C HIS A 264 -8.55 23.62 -30.67
N GLU A 265 -9.58 23.44 -31.49
CA GLU A 265 -9.51 22.69 -32.76
C GLU A 265 -8.38 23.21 -33.68
N ALA A 266 -8.27 24.53 -33.83
CA ALA A 266 -7.17 25.16 -34.59
C ALA A 266 -5.77 24.88 -34.01
N GLY A 267 -5.67 24.56 -32.72
CA GLY A 267 -4.43 24.15 -32.08
C GLY A 267 -4.11 22.67 -32.32
N VAL A 268 -5.13 21.82 -32.44
CA VAL A 268 -4.99 20.40 -32.78
C VAL A 268 -4.51 20.25 -34.22
N GLU A 269 -5.20 20.90 -35.17
CA GLU A 269 -4.85 20.90 -36.60
C GLU A 269 -3.42 21.41 -36.82
N PHE A 270 -3.02 22.48 -36.12
CA PHE A 270 -1.65 22.99 -36.20
C PHE A 270 -0.60 21.97 -35.74
N VAL A 271 -0.91 21.16 -34.71
CA VAL A 271 0.01 20.14 -34.20
C VAL A 271 0.06 18.94 -35.12
N GLU A 272 -1.09 18.51 -35.66
CA GLU A 272 -1.21 17.45 -36.67
C GLU A 272 -0.35 17.78 -37.90
N ASP A 273 -0.46 19.00 -38.42
CA ASP A 273 0.36 19.51 -39.53
C ASP A 273 1.87 19.52 -39.21
N GLN A 274 2.25 19.90 -37.99
CA GLN A 274 3.66 19.93 -37.57
C GLN A 274 4.27 18.54 -37.41
N LEU A 275 3.46 17.55 -37.07
CA LEU A 275 3.88 16.16 -36.84
C LEU A 275 3.70 15.27 -38.06
N GLY A 276 2.89 15.68 -39.04
CA GLY A 276 2.56 14.89 -40.22
C GLY A 276 1.67 13.69 -39.90
N ILE A 277 0.74 13.86 -38.96
CA ILE A 277 -0.22 12.84 -38.53
C ILE A 277 -1.65 13.29 -38.86
N ASP A 278 -2.53 12.34 -39.18
CA ASP A 278 -3.89 12.66 -39.60
C ASP A 278 -4.84 12.94 -38.42
N ASN A 279 -4.59 12.32 -37.26
CA ASN A 279 -5.42 12.52 -36.06
C ASN A 279 -4.60 12.34 -34.77
N LEU A 280 -4.53 13.40 -33.97
CA LEU A 280 -3.85 13.41 -32.67
C LEU A 280 -4.55 12.52 -31.62
N TYR A 281 -5.84 12.24 -31.79
CA TYR A 281 -6.68 11.47 -30.86
C TYR A 281 -6.86 10.00 -31.27
N GLU A 282 -6.10 9.51 -32.25
CA GLU A 282 -6.02 8.08 -32.52
C GLU A 282 -5.37 7.33 -31.35
N ALA A 283 -5.81 6.10 -31.08
CA ALA A 283 -5.32 5.31 -29.94
C ALA A 283 -3.77 5.18 -29.91
N ALA A 284 -3.14 5.03 -31.08
CA ALA A 284 -1.68 4.98 -31.23
C ALA A 284 -0.96 6.31 -30.93
N ASN A 285 -1.68 7.44 -31.00
CA ASN A 285 -1.16 8.80 -30.78
C ASN A 285 -1.51 9.37 -29.40
N SER A 286 -2.19 8.60 -28.55
CA SER A 286 -2.66 9.03 -27.22
C SER A 286 -1.59 9.73 -26.35
N PRO A 287 -0.32 9.28 -26.31
CA PRO A 287 0.72 9.97 -25.52
C PRO A 287 1.03 11.39 -26.01
N LEU A 288 0.85 11.67 -27.31
CA LEU A 288 1.17 12.96 -27.93
C LEU A 288 0.27 14.08 -27.38
N VAL A 289 -0.98 13.77 -27.06
CA VAL A 289 -1.92 14.73 -26.43
C VAL A 289 -1.38 15.20 -25.08
N SER A 290 -0.82 14.29 -24.28
CA SER A 290 -0.28 14.65 -22.97
C SER A 290 0.99 15.48 -23.09
N TYR A 291 1.91 15.12 -23.99
CA TYR A 291 3.11 15.93 -24.25
C TYR A 291 2.75 17.35 -24.71
N LEU A 292 1.73 17.49 -25.58
CA LEU A 292 1.21 18.78 -26.01
C LEU A 292 0.67 19.58 -24.82
N ASN A 293 -0.22 18.96 -24.04
CA ASN A 293 -0.88 19.60 -22.91
C ASN A 293 0.13 20.06 -21.85
N ASN A 294 1.06 19.18 -21.48
CA ASN A 294 2.13 19.46 -20.54
C ASN A 294 3.05 20.57 -21.02
N SER A 295 3.40 20.59 -22.31
CA SER A 295 4.24 21.65 -22.88
C SER A 295 3.55 23.02 -22.84
N ILE A 296 2.23 23.08 -23.08
CA ILE A 296 1.45 24.31 -22.96
C ILE A 296 1.28 24.73 -21.49
N LYS A 297 0.94 23.78 -20.59
CA LYS A 297 0.84 24.04 -19.14
C LYS A 297 2.14 24.61 -18.61
N VAL A 298 3.27 23.98 -18.94
CA VAL A 298 4.60 24.41 -18.50
C VAL A 298 5.00 25.76 -19.11
N LYS A 299 4.60 26.06 -20.35
CA LYS A 299 4.78 27.38 -20.96
C LYS A 299 4.07 28.48 -20.17
N GLU A 300 2.80 28.30 -19.83
CA GLU A 300 1.91 29.36 -19.33
C GLU A 300 1.77 29.42 -17.80
N LEU A 301 1.74 28.27 -17.12
CA LEU A 301 1.39 28.15 -15.70
C LEU A 301 2.60 27.97 -14.78
N TYR A 302 3.78 27.65 -15.32
CA TYR A 302 4.98 27.40 -14.55
C TYR A 302 6.10 28.38 -14.93
N GLN A 303 6.44 29.25 -13.99
CA GLN A 303 7.38 30.33 -14.14
C GLN A 303 8.72 29.98 -13.49
N ARG A 304 9.79 30.13 -14.28
CA ARG A 304 11.16 30.07 -13.79
C ARG A 304 11.40 31.19 -12.77
N ASP A 305 12.18 30.89 -11.75
CA ASP A 305 12.51 31.73 -10.59
C ASP A 305 11.34 32.06 -9.66
N LYS A 306 10.16 31.46 -9.90
CA LYS A 306 9.01 31.52 -9.00
C LYS A 306 8.57 30.12 -8.55
N ASP A 307 8.20 29.25 -9.48
CA ASP A 307 7.74 27.89 -9.20
C ASP A 307 8.91 26.89 -9.13
N TYR A 308 9.97 27.15 -9.89
CA TYR A 308 11.19 26.35 -9.92
C TYR A 308 12.40 27.19 -10.34
N ILE A 309 13.60 26.70 -10.05
CA ILE A 309 14.87 27.24 -10.53
C ILE A 309 15.63 26.19 -11.32
N VAL A 310 16.50 26.63 -12.22
CA VAL A 310 17.43 25.73 -12.93
C VAL A 310 18.83 25.97 -12.40
N ARG A 311 19.45 24.92 -11.84
CA ARG A 311 20.79 25.00 -11.25
C ARG A 311 21.58 23.72 -11.56
N ASP A 312 22.84 23.89 -11.94
CA ASP A 312 23.75 22.77 -12.27
C ASP A 312 23.19 21.79 -13.32
N GLY A 313 22.36 22.29 -14.24
CA GLY A 313 21.70 21.45 -15.24
C GLY A 313 20.55 20.60 -14.68
N GLU A 314 19.93 21.00 -13.57
CA GLU A 314 18.75 20.35 -13.01
C GLU A 314 17.65 21.36 -12.69
N VAL A 315 16.39 20.93 -12.87
CA VAL A 315 15.20 21.68 -12.46
C VAL A 315 14.92 21.37 -10.98
N ILE A 316 14.87 22.42 -10.14
CA ILE A 316 14.62 22.28 -8.70
C ILE A 316 13.41 23.11 -8.32
N ILE A 317 12.42 22.46 -7.69
CA ILE A 317 11.15 23.09 -7.30
C ILE A 317 11.37 24.07 -6.15
N VAL A 318 10.69 25.20 -6.20
CA VAL A 318 10.66 26.22 -5.14
C VAL A 318 9.27 26.25 -4.51
N ASP A 319 9.22 26.27 -3.19
CA ASP A 319 7.99 26.48 -2.45
C ASP A 319 7.50 27.93 -2.63
N GLU A 320 6.29 28.10 -3.17
CA GLU A 320 5.70 29.41 -3.50
C GLU A 320 5.52 30.31 -2.26
N PHE A 321 5.34 29.75 -1.06
CA PHE A 321 5.11 30.52 0.16
C PHE A 321 6.40 30.82 0.93
N THR A 322 7.34 29.87 0.96
CA THR A 322 8.54 29.99 1.78
C THR A 322 9.79 30.38 1.00
N GLY A 323 9.75 30.29 -0.34
CA GLY A 323 10.91 30.49 -1.21
C GLY A 323 12.02 29.44 -1.01
N ARG A 324 11.72 28.35 -0.30
CA ARG A 324 12.68 27.28 -0.02
C ARG A 324 12.82 26.35 -1.22
N ILE A 325 14.05 25.92 -1.47
CA ILE A 325 14.39 24.96 -2.50
C ILE A 325 14.03 23.55 -2.00
N LEU A 326 13.16 22.86 -2.72
CA LEU A 326 12.70 21.50 -2.39
C LEU A 326 13.53 20.46 -3.14
N ILE A 327 14.70 20.13 -2.57
CA ILE A 327 15.64 19.17 -3.16
C ILE A 327 15.02 17.76 -3.20
N GLY A 328 15.13 17.09 -4.34
CA GLY A 328 14.67 15.71 -4.55
C GLY A 328 13.20 15.56 -4.93
N ARG A 329 12.43 16.65 -4.97
CA ARG A 329 11.05 16.65 -5.48
C ARG A 329 11.02 16.89 -7.00
N ARG A 330 10.10 16.22 -7.68
CA ARG A 330 9.79 16.40 -9.10
C ARG A 330 8.30 16.65 -9.28
N TYR A 331 7.94 17.25 -10.41
CA TYR A 331 6.56 17.28 -10.85
C TYR A 331 6.22 15.93 -11.50
N ASN A 332 4.98 15.48 -11.37
CA ASN A 332 4.52 14.20 -11.90
C ASN A 332 4.01 14.35 -13.35
N GLU A 333 3.57 13.24 -13.96
CA GLU A 333 2.79 13.23 -15.22
C GLU A 333 3.55 13.88 -16.40
N GLY A 334 4.83 13.56 -16.58
CA GLY A 334 5.67 14.17 -17.61
C GLY A 334 5.94 15.67 -17.48
N LEU A 335 5.38 16.34 -16.47
CA LEU A 335 5.46 17.79 -16.34
C LEU A 335 6.88 18.26 -15.99
N HIS A 336 7.61 17.49 -15.19
CA HIS A 336 9.00 17.80 -14.86
C HIS A 336 9.89 17.69 -16.11
N GLN A 337 9.66 16.66 -16.93
CA GLN A 337 10.34 16.43 -18.19
C GLN A 337 10.00 17.52 -19.21
N ALA A 338 8.75 17.99 -19.25
CA ALA A 338 8.34 19.13 -20.06
C ALA A 338 9.01 20.44 -19.60
N ILE A 339 9.24 20.65 -18.29
CA ILE A 339 10.04 21.78 -17.77
C ILE A 339 11.50 21.63 -18.15
N GLU A 340 12.07 20.44 -17.99
CA GLU A 340 13.44 20.13 -18.42
C GLU A 340 13.60 20.44 -19.92
N ALA A 341 12.65 20.01 -20.76
CA ALA A 341 12.65 20.30 -22.19
C ALA A 341 12.48 21.78 -22.53
N LYS A 342 11.53 22.49 -21.88
CA LYS A 342 11.32 23.95 -22.03
C LYS A 342 12.60 24.73 -21.74
N GLU A 343 13.30 24.35 -20.67
CA GLU A 343 14.52 25.02 -20.19
C GLU A 343 15.80 24.48 -20.85
N LYS A 344 15.67 23.54 -21.80
CA LYS A 344 16.77 22.90 -22.53
C LYS A 344 17.79 22.21 -21.61
N VAL A 345 17.27 21.60 -20.55
CA VAL A 345 17.98 20.77 -19.59
C VAL A 345 17.99 19.32 -20.11
N GLU A 346 18.95 18.50 -19.67
CA GLU A 346 18.96 17.07 -19.95
C GLU A 346 17.68 16.42 -19.41
N ILE A 347 16.86 15.88 -20.33
CA ILE A 347 15.57 15.28 -20.00
C ILE A 347 15.84 13.91 -19.41
N LYS A 348 15.47 13.73 -18.15
CA LYS A 348 15.62 12.44 -17.47
C LYS A 348 14.44 11.55 -17.83
N ALA A 349 14.69 10.23 -17.90
CA ALA A 349 13.64 9.25 -18.18
C ALA A 349 12.45 9.46 -17.24
N GLU A 350 11.25 9.35 -17.81
CA GLU A 350 10.01 9.40 -17.05
C GLU A 350 9.89 8.18 -16.14
N ASN A 351 9.14 8.31 -15.05
CA ASN A 351 8.75 7.15 -14.28
C ASN A 351 7.39 6.68 -14.77
N GLN A 352 7.27 5.43 -15.18
CA GLN A 352 6.00 4.81 -15.55
C GLN A 352 5.50 3.90 -14.43
N THR A 353 4.19 3.68 -14.38
CA THR A 353 3.58 2.67 -13.51
C THR A 353 3.98 1.27 -13.98
N LEU A 354 4.54 0.47 -13.07
CA LEU A 354 4.86 -0.95 -13.29
C LEU A 354 3.81 -1.87 -12.70
N ALA A 355 3.27 -1.48 -11.55
CA ALA A 355 2.20 -2.20 -10.88
C ALA A 355 1.40 -1.22 -10.02
N THR A 356 0.10 -1.46 -9.88
CA THR A 356 -0.79 -0.60 -9.09
C THR A 356 -1.91 -1.43 -8.48
N ILE A 357 -2.45 -1.07 -7.33
CA ILE A 357 -3.71 -1.64 -6.83
C ILE A 357 -4.35 -0.66 -5.86
N THR A 358 -5.67 -0.55 -5.89
CA THR A 358 -6.38 0.18 -4.82
C THR A 358 -6.48 -0.66 -3.56
N LEU A 359 -6.49 -0.03 -2.37
CA LEU A 359 -6.71 -0.76 -1.11
C LEU A 359 -8.04 -1.53 -1.16
N GLN A 360 -9.05 -0.97 -1.80
CA GLN A 360 -10.34 -1.59 -2.04
C GLN A 360 -10.20 -2.96 -2.71
N ASN A 361 -9.59 -2.99 -3.90
CA ASN A 361 -9.44 -4.24 -4.65
C ASN A 361 -8.42 -5.19 -4.01
N TYR A 362 -7.41 -4.68 -3.30
CA TYR A 362 -6.48 -5.51 -2.53
C TYR A 362 -7.19 -6.29 -1.42
N PHE A 363 -7.98 -5.61 -0.57
CA PHE A 363 -8.69 -6.29 0.51
C PHE A 363 -9.83 -7.19 0.04
N ARG A 364 -10.38 -6.96 -1.16
CA ARG A 364 -11.33 -7.87 -1.83
C ARG A 364 -10.69 -9.19 -2.30
N LEU A 365 -9.36 -9.32 -2.26
CA LEU A 365 -8.69 -10.59 -2.54
C LEU A 365 -8.84 -11.61 -1.41
N TYR A 366 -9.18 -11.17 -0.19
CA TYR A 366 -9.25 -12.07 0.95
C TYR A 366 -10.52 -12.91 0.95
N ASP A 367 -10.40 -14.20 1.22
CA ASP A 367 -11.54 -15.11 1.35
C ASP A 367 -12.46 -14.69 2.51
N LYS A 368 -11.85 -14.18 3.59
CA LYS A 368 -12.55 -13.54 4.69
C LYS A 368 -11.91 -12.23 5.08
N LEU A 369 -12.73 -11.20 5.25
CA LEU A 369 -12.32 -9.87 5.70
C LEU A 369 -13.12 -9.49 6.94
N SER A 370 -12.45 -8.87 7.91
CA SER A 370 -13.09 -8.32 9.10
C SER A 370 -12.33 -7.07 9.56
N GLY A 371 -12.90 -6.32 10.49
CA GLY A 371 -12.20 -5.15 11.02
C GLY A 371 -12.73 -4.66 12.35
N MET A 372 -11.98 -3.80 13.01
CA MET A 372 -12.36 -3.23 14.30
C MET A 372 -12.07 -1.73 14.33
N THR A 373 -12.94 -0.97 14.98
CA THR A 373 -12.76 0.47 15.18
C THR A 373 -13.74 0.99 16.23
N GLY A 374 -13.54 2.21 16.72
CA GLY A 374 -14.51 2.89 17.60
C GLY A 374 -15.66 3.57 16.87
N THR A 375 -15.56 3.73 15.55
CA THR A 375 -16.41 4.63 14.77
C THR A 375 -16.69 4.15 13.34
N ALA A 376 -17.33 3.00 13.16
CA ALA A 376 -17.67 2.45 11.83
C ALA A 376 -19.10 2.71 11.38
N GLN A 377 -20.04 2.94 12.30
CA GLN A 377 -21.48 2.92 11.99
C GLN A 377 -21.89 3.98 10.95
N THR A 378 -21.16 5.10 10.86
CA THR A 378 -21.42 6.15 9.85
C THR A 378 -21.09 5.68 8.44
N GLU A 379 -20.09 4.81 8.29
CA GLU A 379 -19.58 4.32 7.00
C GLU A 379 -20.14 2.93 6.64
N ALA A 380 -21.10 2.41 7.41
CA ALA A 380 -21.62 1.06 7.25
C ALA A 380 -22.14 0.76 5.84
N SER A 381 -22.76 1.75 5.17
CA SER A 381 -23.21 1.58 3.79
C SER A 381 -22.06 1.46 2.80
N GLU A 382 -20.99 2.25 2.98
CA GLU A 382 -19.81 2.20 2.11
C GLU A 382 -19.08 0.86 2.29
N LEU A 383 -18.83 0.49 3.55
CA LEU A 383 -18.18 -0.78 3.93
C LEU A 383 -18.90 -1.99 3.34
N HIS A 384 -20.23 -2.04 3.44
CA HIS A 384 -21.01 -3.12 2.86
C HIS A 384 -20.99 -3.09 1.32
N SER A 385 -21.17 -1.92 0.69
CA SER A 385 -21.23 -1.83 -0.76
C SER A 385 -19.92 -2.19 -1.49
N ILE A 386 -18.77 -1.96 -0.85
CA ILE A 386 -17.44 -2.17 -1.45
C ILE A 386 -16.86 -3.52 -1.03
N TYR A 387 -17.01 -3.91 0.24
CA TYR A 387 -16.31 -5.04 0.84
C TYR A 387 -17.24 -6.14 1.38
N ASP A 388 -18.56 -5.99 1.23
CA ASP A 388 -19.56 -6.86 1.86
C ASP A 388 -19.45 -6.95 3.40
N LEU A 389 -18.86 -5.92 4.03
CA LEU A 389 -18.67 -5.87 5.48
C LEU A 389 -19.87 -5.28 6.21
N GLY A 390 -20.50 -6.08 7.07
CA GLY A 390 -21.49 -5.61 8.03
C GLY A 390 -20.83 -4.88 9.22
N VAL A 391 -21.50 -3.88 9.80
CA VAL A 391 -21.02 -3.20 11.02
C VAL A 391 -21.88 -3.62 12.22
N VAL A 392 -21.25 -4.11 13.28
CA VAL A 392 -21.91 -4.55 14.50
C VAL A 392 -21.50 -3.63 15.67
N PRO A 393 -22.43 -2.82 16.23
CA PRO A 393 -22.14 -2.01 17.40
C PRO A 393 -22.08 -2.88 18.66
N ILE A 394 -20.86 -3.12 19.16
CA ILE A 394 -20.63 -3.89 20.38
C ILE A 394 -20.92 -2.99 21.60
N PRO A 395 -21.69 -3.45 22.59
CA PRO A 395 -21.94 -2.68 23.81
C PRO A 395 -20.62 -2.44 24.56
N THR A 396 -20.52 -1.32 25.28
CA THR A 396 -19.37 -1.04 26.15
C THR A 396 -19.42 -1.91 27.40
N ASN A 397 -18.25 -2.29 27.93
CA ASN A 397 -18.15 -3.08 29.17
C ASN A 397 -18.78 -2.34 30.37
N LYS A 398 -18.57 -1.02 30.42
CA LYS A 398 -19.13 -0.12 31.43
C LYS A 398 -19.94 1.01 30.78
N PRO A 399 -20.92 1.60 31.48
CA PRO A 399 -21.67 2.73 30.96
C PRO A 399 -20.75 3.92 30.64
N MET A 400 -20.92 4.52 29.47
CA MET A 400 -20.18 5.72 29.06
C MET A 400 -20.79 6.95 29.74
N ILE A 401 -19.99 7.64 30.57
CA ILE A 401 -20.41 8.80 31.37
C ILE A 401 -19.70 10.10 30.98
N ARG A 402 -18.94 10.12 29.87
CA ARG A 402 -18.23 11.32 29.40
C ARG A 402 -19.21 12.44 29.09
N GLU A 403 -18.88 13.65 29.53
CA GLU A 403 -19.63 14.84 29.19
C GLU A 403 -19.11 15.45 27.88
N ASP A 404 -19.84 15.24 26.79
CA ASP A 404 -19.57 15.89 25.51
C ASP A 404 -20.22 17.27 25.46
N ARG A 405 -19.43 18.33 25.69
CA ARG A 405 -19.90 19.72 25.64
C ARG A 405 -20.12 20.19 24.20
N SER A 406 -21.01 21.18 24.07
CA SER A 406 -21.23 21.93 22.85
C SER A 406 -19.97 22.69 22.43
N ASP A 407 -19.84 22.95 21.13
CA ASP A 407 -18.72 23.68 20.58
C ASP A 407 -18.77 25.17 20.97
N LEU A 408 -17.61 25.76 21.26
CA LEU A 408 -17.46 27.21 21.40
C LEU A 408 -16.90 27.78 20.10
N ILE A 409 -17.67 28.68 19.47
CA ILE A 409 -17.33 29.22 18.15
C ILE A 409 -16.94 30.69 18.32
N TYR A 410 -15.74 31.05 17.87
CA TYR A 410 -15.22 32.41 17.94
C TYR A 410 -15.20 33.05 16.56
N LYS A 411 -15.16 34.39 16.55
CA LYS A 411 -15.07 35.13 15.30
C LYS A 411 -13.69 35.00 14.66
N THR A 412 -12.63 35.14 15.45
CA THR A 412 -11.24 35.09 14.98
C THR A 412 -10.47 33.91 15.58
N GLU A 413 -9.41 33.47 14.90
CA GLU A 413 -8.52 32.43 15.41
C GLU A 413 -7.77 32.89 16.67
N GLU A 414 -7.40 34.18 16.75
CA GLU A 414 -6.68 34.73 17.89
C GLU A 414 -7.51 34.64 19.17
N ALA A 415 -8.79 35.04 19.11
CA ALA A 415 -9.71 34.92 20.23
C ALA A 415 -9.94 33.44 20.63
N LYS A 416 -10.11 32.55 19.64
CA LYS A 416 -10.21 31.10 19.86
C LYS A 416 -9.01 30.58 20.65
N PHE A 417 -7.80 30.84 20.18
CA PHE A 417 -6.59 30.31 20.83
C PHE A 417 -6.32 30.93 22.20
N SER A 418 -6.69 32.21 22.42
CA SER A 418 -6.63 32.79 23.77
C SER A 418 -7.55 32.03 24.73
N ALA A 419 -8.81 31.79 24.33
CA ALA A 419 -9.77 31.06 25.15
C ALA A 419 -9.36 29.59 25.40
N VAL A 420 -8.77 28.93 24.39
CA VAL A 420 -8.19 27.59 24.52
C VAL A 420 -7.09 27.57 25.57
N VAL A 421 -6.16 28.53 25.53
CA VAL A 421 -5.05 28.61 26.48
C VAL A 421 -5.56 28.89 27.90
N ASP A 422 -6.54 29.77 28.05
CA ASP A 422 -7.11 30.08 29.36
C ASP A 422 -7.83 28.86 29.98
N ASP A 423 -8.57 28.07 29.19
CA ASP A 423 -9.18 26.81 29.65
C ASP A 423 -8.12 25.77 30.04
N ILE A 424 -7.06 25.60 29.23
CA ILE A 424 -5.97 24.66 29.56
C ILE A 424 -5.29 25.04 30.87
N VAL A 425 -5.03 26.34 31.10
CA VAL A 425 -4.41 26.82 32.35
C VAL A 425 -5.30 26.53 33.55
N GLU A 426 -6.60 26.82 33.47
CA GLU A 426 -7.54 26.55 34.58
C GLU A 426 -7.60 25.05 34.92
N ARG A 427 -7.56 24.19 33.91
CA ARG A 427 -7.61 22.73 34.07
C ARG A 427 -6.29 22.19 34.64
N HIS A 428 -5.17 22.69 34.15
CA HIS A 428 -3.84 22.32 34.62
C HIS A 428 -3.63 22.72 36.09
N GLU A 429 -4.09 23.91 36.50
CA GLU A 429 -4.06 24.37 37.91
C GLU A 429 -4.88 23.49 38.87
N LYS A 430 -5.86 22.75 38.34
CA LYS A 430 -6.69 21.79 39.09
C LYS A 430 -6.19 20.35 38.95
N ASP A 431 -4.97 20.15 38.45
CA ASP A 431 -4.36 18.84 38.19
C ASP A 431 -5.12 17.95 37.20
N GLN A 432 -6.07 18.51 36.42
CA GLN A 432 -6.82 17.75 35.44
C GLN A 432 -5.97 17.54 34.16
N PRO A 433 -5.74 16.30 33.70
CA PRO A 433 -4.99 16.07 32.46
C PRO A 433 -5.77 16.54 31.23
N VAL A 434 -5.04 17.13 30.29
CA VAL A 434 -5.61 17.71 29.07
C VAL A 434 -4.92 17.16 27.82
N LEU A 435 -5.73 16.60 26.91
CA LEU A 435 -5.30 16.21 25.57
C LEU A 435 -5.88 17.19 24.53
N ILE A 436 -5.00 17.88 23.81
CA ILE A 436 -5.37 18.86 22.80
C ILE A 436 -5.16 18.28 21.41
N GLY A 437 -6.21 18.21 20.59
CA GLY A 437 -6.11 17.84 19.18
C GLY A 437 -6.08 19.07 18.27
N THR A 438 -5.05 19.16 17.42
CA THR A 438 -4.94 20.17 16.36
C THR A 438 -4.96 19.52 14.98
N THR A 439 -5.11 20.30 13.91
CA THR A 439 -5.17 19.81 12.52
C THR A 439 -3.84 19.91 11.76
N SER A 440 -2.85 20.62 12.30
CA SER A 440 -1.56 20.80 11.63
C SER A 440 -0.42 21.10 12.61
N VAL A 441 0.79 20.74 12.19
CA VAL A 441 2.02 20.94 12.97
C VAL A 441 2.24 22.43 13.29
N GLU A 442 1.92 23.32 12.35
CA GLU A 442 2.04 24.76 12.56
C GLU A 442 1.16 25.25 13.73
N ARG A 443 -0.07 24.73 13.84
CA ARG A 443 -0.99 25.08 14.93
C ARG A 443 -0.57 24.49 16.26
N SER A 444 -0.06 23.25 16.26
CA SER A 444 0.57 22.65 17.45
C SER A 444 1.73 23.49 17.98
N GLU A 445 2.64 23.92 17.10
CA GLU A 445 3.78 24.78 17.45
C GLU A 445 3.33 26.17 17.93
N TYR A 446 2.30 26.74 17.30
CA TYR A 446 1.71 28.01 17.74
C TYR A 446 1.14 27.90 19.16
N LEU A 447 0.35 26.86 19.43
CA LEU A 447 -0.23 26.62 20.76
C LEU A 447 0.86 26.35 21.80
N SER A 448 1.86 25.55 21.46
CA SER A 448 3.02 25.27 22.33
C SER A 448 3.73 26.54 22.79
N LYS A 449 3.94 27.50 21.88
CA LYS A 449 4.52 28.81 22.22
C LYS A 449 3.64 29.59 23.20
N GLN A 450 2.31 29.54 23.06
CA GLN A 450 1.40 30.23 23.97
C GLN A 450 1.36 29.58 25.37
N LEU A 451 1.36 28.24 25.43
CA LEU A 451 1.44 27.50 26.68
C LEU A 451 2.76 27.76 27.41
N THR A 452 3.88 27.80 26.66
CA THR A 452 5.20 28.14 27.22
C THR A 452 5.21 29.54 27.84
N LYS A 453 4.58 30.54 27.18
CA LYS A 453 4.46 31.90 27.74
C LYS A 453 3.66 31.96 29.03
N ARG A 454 2.70 31.05 29.21
CA ARG A 454 1.90 30.92 30.44
C ARG A 454 2.54 30.00 31.49
N GLY A 455 3.73 29.43 31.22
CA GLY A 455 4.45 28.58 32.16
C GLY A 455 3.90 27.16 32.30
N VAL A 456 3.07 26.70 31.37
CA VAL A 456 2.48 25.34 31.40
C VAL A 456 3.43 24.35 30.73
N ALA A 457 3.89 23.36 31.49
CA ALA A 457 4.67 22.25 30.95
C ALA A 457 3.78 21.36 30.07
N HIS A 458 4.22 21.07 28.85
CA HIS A 458 3.44 20.31 27.89
C HIS A 458 4.34 19.52 26.93
N SER A 459 3.77 18.49 26.31
CA SER A 459 4.40 17.72 25.23
C SER A 459 3.69 17.93 23.91
N VAL A 460 4.43 17.89 22.79
CA VAL A 460 3.89 18.06 21.44
C VAL A 460 4.19 16.82 20.60
N LEU A 461 3.17 16.26 19.98
CA LEU A 461 3.23 15.06 19.14
C LEU A 461 2.90 15.44 17.70
N ASN A 462 3.77 15.06 16.76
CA ASN A 462 3.71 15.52 15.38
C ASN A 462 3.65 14.36 14.36
N ALA A 463 3.29 13.15 14.80
CA ALA A 463 3.21 11.93 13.98
C ALA A 463 4.51 11.62 13.21
N LYS A 464 5.67 11.84 13.86
CA LYS A 464 7.00 11.57 13.28
C LYS A 464 7.74 10.43 13.94
N PHE A 465 7.61 10.31 15.26
CA PHE A 465 8.36 9.33 16.05
C PHE A 465 7.40 8.50 16.88
N HIS A 466 6.71 7.54 16.24
CA HIS A 466 5.59 6.80 16.83
C HIS A 466 5.91 6.16 18.19
N GLU A 467 7.10 5.57 18.37
CA GLU A 467 7.52 4.93 19.63
C GLU A 467 7.68 5.95 20.78
N GLN A 468 8.32 7.09 20.51
CA GLN A 468 8.48 8.16 21.49
C GLN A 468 7.13 8.82 21.82
N GLU A 469 6.30 9.02 20.80
CA GLU A 469 4.97 9.60 20.96
C GLU A 469 4.05 8.69 21.77
N ALA A 470 4.11 7.37 21.56
CA ALA A 470 3.38 6.39 22.35
C ALA A 470 3.81 6.41 23.83
N THR A 471 5.10 6.57 24.10
CA THR A 471 5.61 6.72 25.47
C THR A 471 5.03 7.94 26.16
N ILE A 472 4.97 9.08 25.47
CA ILE A 472 4.36 10.31 26.00
C ILE A 472 2.85 10.12 26.24
N ILE A 473 2.15 9.50 25.30
CA ILE A 473 0.71 9.24 25.41
C ILE A 473 0.39 8.29 26.57
N ALA A 474 1.24 7.30 26.82
CA ALA A 474 1.10 6.39 27.95
C ALA A 474 1.13 7.14 29.29
N GLU A 475 1.76 8.32 29.36
CA GLU A 475 1.81 9.16 30.56
C GLU A 475 0.81 10.33 30.53
N ALA A 476 0.13 10.59 29.41
CA ALA A 476 -0.74 11.74 29.22
C ALA A 476 -1.98 11.77 30.13
N GLY A 477 -2.31 10.65 30.78
CA GLY A 477 -3.40 10.57 31.76
C GLY A 477 -2.99 10.87 33.20
N ARG A 478 -1.74 11.23 33.46
CA ARG A 478 -1.26 11.59 34.80
C ARG A 478 -1.76 12.96 35.26
N ALA A 479 -1.84 13.17 36.57
CA ALA A 479 -2.25 14.45 37.14
C ALA A 479 -1.42 15.63 36.57
N GLY A 480 -2.11 16.68 36.13
CA GLY A 480 -1.51 17.88 35.55
C GLY A 480 -0.87 17.72 34.16
N ALA A 481 -0.91 16.55 33.53
CA ALA A 481 -0.30 16.34 32.21
C ALA A 481 -1.02 17.13 31.11
N VAL A 482 -0.26 17.82 30.25
CA VAL A 482 -0.78 18.54 29.08
C VAL A 482 -0.10 18.04 27.82
N THR A 483 -0.89 17.52 26.89
CA THR A 483 -0.38 16.88 25.66
C THR A 483 -1.07 17.46 24.44
N VAL A 484 -0.28 18.00 23.51
CA VAL A 484 -0.76 18.52 22.22
C VAL A 484 -0.47 17.46 21.15
N ALA A 485 -1.52 16.96 20.49
CA ALA A 485 -1.45 15.98 19.42
C ALA A 485 -1.89 16.61 18.10
N THR A 486 -0.99 16.57 17.11
CA THR A 486 -1.31 16.96 15.73
C THR A 486 -2.09 15.84 15.04
N ASN A 487 -3.23 16.16 14.45
CA ASN A 487 -4.18 15.23 13.86
C ASN A 487 -4.52 14.10 14.84
N MET A 488 -4.13 12.88 14.49
CA MET A 488 -4.32 11.67 15.28
C MET A 488 -2.99 11.12 15.82
N ALA A 489 -1.98 11.97 16.04
CA ALA A 489 -0.73 11.57 16.68
C ALA A 489 -1.00 10.87 18.02
N GLY A 490 -0.21 9.83 18.32
CA GLY A 490 -0.48 8.98 19.50
C GLY A 490 -1.58 7.94 19.29
N ARG A 491 -2.00 7.69 18.05
CA ARG A 491 -2.97 6.64 17.72
C ARG A 491 -2.48 5.25 18.12
N GLY A 492 -3.44 4.36 18.39
CA GLY A 492 -3.18 3.01 18.88
C GLY A 492 -2.68 2.92 20.32
N THR A 493 -2.39 4.05 20.98
CA THR A 493 -1.99 4.09 22.39
C THR A 493 -3.11 4.64 23.27
N ASP A 494 -3.39 3.92 24.35
CA ASP A 494 -4.48 4.22 25.25
C ASP A 494 -4.06 5.20 26.35
N VAL A 495 -4.79 6.32 26.47
CA VAL A 495 -4.63 7.30 27.56
C VAL A 495 -5.42 6.79 28.77
N VAL A 496 -4.73 6.07 29.65
CA VAL A 496 -5.29 5.55 30.91
C VAL A 496 -5.05 6.58 32.02
N LEU A 497 -6.06 6.84 32.84
CA LEU A 497 -5.92 7.78 33.98
C LEU A 497 -4.84 7.27 34.94
N GLY A 498 -3.93 8.15 35.35
CA GLY A 498 -2.74 7.81 36.16
C GLY A 498 -1.54 7.24 35.38
N GLY A 499 -1.72 6.95 34.07
CA GLY A 499 -0.71 6.35 33.19
C GLY A 499 -1.10 4.93 32.75
N ASN A 500 -0.62 4.49 31.58
CA ASN A 500 -0.93 3.16 31.03
C ASN A 500 -0.01 2.08 31.65
N PRO A 501 -0.53 1.20 32.53
CA PRO A 501 0.32 0.28 33.30
C PRO A 501 1.01 -0.76 32.43
N ASP A 502 0.37 -1.25 31.37
CA ASP A 502 0.93 -2.31 30.52
C ASP A 502 2.14 -1.79 29.73
N ILE A 503 2.02 -0.59 29.16
CA ILE A 503 3.10 0.04 28.39
C ILE A 503 4.24 0.45 29.32
N LEU A 504 3.92 1.02 30.48
CA LEU A 504 4.94 1.41 31.47
C LEU A 504 5.71 0.20 32.00
N ALA A 505 5.04 -0.94 32.20
CA ALA A 505 5.68 -2.19 32.60
C ALA A 505 6.58 -2.74 31.47
N ASP A 506 6.11 -2.79 30.21
CA ASP A 506 6.92 -3.20 29.06
C ASP A 506 8.18 -2.33 28.90
N LEU A 507 8.03 -1.01 28.96
CA LEU A 507 9.16 -0.07 28.91
C LEU A 507 10.14 -0.29 30.06
N ALA A 508 9.67 -0.61 31.27
CA ALA A 508 10.53 -0.89 32.41
C ALA A 508 11.33 -2.18 32.25
N LEU A 509 10.75 -3.20 31.59
CA LEU A 509 11.42 -4.47 31.29
C LEU A 509 12.42 -4.33 30.14
N ARG A 510 12.05 -3.61 29.07
CA ARG A 510 12.97 -3.31 27.96
C ARG A 510 14.20 -2.52 28.41
N LYS A 511 14.04 -1.60 29.36
CA LYS A 511 15.18 -0.89 29.99
C LYS A 511 16.14 -1.83 30.75
N GLN A 512 15.68 -3.00 31.17
CA GLN A 512 16.49 -4.06 31.78
C GLN A 512 17.12 -5.00 30.75
N GLY A 513 16.86 -4.78 29.45
CA GLY A 513 17.33 -5.63 28.36
C GLY A 513 16.45 -6.86 28.09
N LEU A 514 15.25 -6.92 28.67
CA LEU A 514 14.30 -8.01 28.44
C LEU A 514 13.42 -7.70 27.22
N ASP A 515 13.21 -8.71 26.38
CA ASP A 515 12.40 -8.64 25.17
C ASP A 515 11.40 -9.82 25.08
N PRO A 516 10.13 -9.59 24.68
CA PRO A 516 9.11 -10.63 24.57
C PRO A 516 9.42 -11.74 23.56
N VAL A 517 10.32 -11.51 22.60
CA VAL A 517 10.67 -12.44 21.52
C VAL A 517 12.05 -13.05 21.75
N GLU A 518 13.06 -12.23 22.08
CA GLU A 518 14.44 -12.71 22.25
C GLU A 518 14.67 -13.39 23.62
N THR A 519 14.00 -12.92 24.68
CA THR A 519 14.12 -13.46 26.05
C THR A 519 12.74 -13.78 26.66
N PRO A 520 11.94 -14.65 26.04
CA PRO A 520 10.52 -14.81 26.37
C PRO A 520 10.28 -15.30 27.80
N ASP A 521 11.06 -16.27 28.28
CA ASP A 521 10.89 -16.85 29.62
C ASP A 521 11.24 -15.84 30.73
N GLU A 522 12.35 -15.12 30.57
CA GLU A 522 12.82 -14.10 31.51
C GLU A 522 11.87 -12.91 31.54
N TYR A 523 11.37 -12.49 30.37
CA TYR A 523 10.34 -11.46 30.24
C TYR A 523 9.04 -11.87 30.96
N GLN A 524 8.57 -13.10 30.74
CA GLN A 524 7.33 -13.61 31.35
C GLN A 524 7.44 -13.69 32.88
N GLN A 525 8.57 -14.14 33.42
CA GLN A 525 8.80 -14.21 34.87
C GLN A 525 8.85 -12.83 35.52
N ALA A 526 9.40 -11.82 34.83
CA ALA A 526 9.50 -10.46 35.34
C ALA A 526 8.22 -9.63 35.13
N TRP A 527 7.32 -10.06 34.24
CA TRP A 527 6.11 -9.33 33.86
C TRP A 527 5.18 -9.05 35.04
N GLU A 528 4.69 -10.09 35.71
CA GLU A 528 3.67 -9.95 36.75
C GLU A 528 4.15 -9.13 37.97
N PRO A 529 5.36 -9.36 38.53
CA PRO A 529 5.88 -8.52 39.62
C PRO A 529 6.05 -7.05 39.22
N THR A 530 6.48 -6.78 37.99
CA THR A 530 6.67 -5.41 37.49
C THR A 530 5.33 -4.73 37.26
N LEU A 531 4.37 -5.44 36.66
CA LEU A 531 3.03 -4.94 36.38
C LEU A 531 2.29 -4.58 37.67
N GLU A 532 2.35 -5.43 38.71
CA GLU A 532 1.68 -5.14 39.98
C GLU A 532 2.27 -3.92 40.69
N LYS A 533 3.60 -3.73 40.63
CA LYS A 533 4.24 -2.52 41.13
C LYS A 533 3.76 -1.27 40.37
N VAL A 534 3.77 -1.30 39.05
CA VAL A 534 3.35 -0.17 38.20
C VAL A 534 1.86 0.14 38.39
N LYS A 535 1.00 -0.89 38.47
CA LYS A 535 -0.43 -0.72 38.74
C LYS A 535 -0.70 -0.02 40.07
N ALA A 536 0.06 -0.34 41.12
CA ALA A 536 -0.08 0.33 42.41
C ALA A 536 0.27 1.83 42.32
N GLU A 537 1.35 2.18 41.62
CA GLU A 537 1.75 3.57 41.37
C GLU A 537 0.71 4.33 40.54
N VAL A 538 0.23 3.71 39.45
CA VAL A 538 -0.81 4.28 38.57
C VAL A 538 -2.14 4.47 39.30
N ALA A 539 -2.55 3.52 40.15
CA ALA A 539 -3.84 3.56 40.82
C ALA A 539 -3.96 4.75 41.78
N GLU A 540 -2.88 5.12 42.47
CA GLU A 540 -2.87 6.29 43.35
C GLU A 540 -3.11 7.59 42.56
N ASP A 541 -2.42 7.76 41.43
CA ASP A 541 -2.56 8.94 40.59
C ASP A 541 -3.91 8.97 39.85
N ALA A 542 -4.38 7.80 39.40
CA ALA A 542 -5.68 7.64 38.76
C ALA A 542 -6.84 8.08 39.67
N ALA A 543 -6.74 7.86 40.98
CA ALA A 543 -7.75 8.34 41.93
C ALA A 543 -7.82 9.88 41.95
N LYS A 544 -6.67 10.56 42.03
CA LYS A 544 -6.57 12.03 41.98
C LYS A 544 -7.15 12.58 40.69
N VAL A 545 -6.80 11.96 39.56
CA VAL A 545 -7.29 12.36 38.23
C VAL A 545 -8.80 12.20 38.10
N ARG A 546 -9.40 11.13 38.65
CA ARG A 546 -10.87 10.96 38.66
C ARG A 546 -11.56 12.03 39.48
N GLU A 547 -11.01 12.41 40.63
CA GLU A 547 -11.52 13.51 41.47
C GLU A 547 -11.42 14.86 40.76
N ALA A 548 -10.36 15.08 39.96
CA ALA A 548 -10.19 16.25 39.11
C ALA A 548 -11.14 16.30 37.88
N GLY A 549 -11.98 15.28 37.68
CA GLY A 549 -12.96 15.21 36.59
C GLY A 549 -12.54 14.33 35.40
N GLY A 550 -11.43 13.58 35.53
CA GLY A 550 -10.92 12.70 34.48
C GLY A 550 -10.23 13.43 33.33
N LEU A 551 -9.94 12.72 32.23
CA LEU A 551 -9.26 13.30 31.07
C LEU A 551 -10.15 14.33 30.37
N TYR A 552 -9.63 15.54 30.17
CA TYR A 552 -10.25 16.56 29.35
C TYR A 552 -9.70 16.51 27.92
N VAL A 553 -10.58 16.39 26.93
CA VAL A 553 -10.20 16.42 25.52
C VAL A 553 -10.66 17.72 24.88
N LEU A 554 -9.72 18.46 24.30
CA LEU A 554 -9.96 19.73 23.64
C LEU A 554 -9.62 19.63 22.15
N GLY A 555 -10.60 19.82 21.27
CA GLY A 555 -10.36 19.98 19.83
C GLY A 555 -10.21 21.46 19.46
N THR A 556 -9.15 21.83 18.73
CA THR A 556 -8.91 23.24 18.34
C THR A 556 -9.54 23.64 17.01
N GLU A 557 -9.99 22.66 16.23
CA GLU A 557 -10.67 22.79 14.93
C GLU A 557 -11.53 21.54 14.68
N ARG A 558 -12.38 21.57 13.65
CA ARG A 558 -13.07 20.38 13.12
C ARG A 558 -12.19 19.70 12.08
N HIS A 559 -12.14 18.36 12.11
CA HIS A 559 -11.50 17.58 11.06
C HIS A 559 -12.40 17.47 9.82
N GLU A 560 -11.85 16.92 8.73
CA GLU A 560 -12.57 16.69 7.47
C GLU A 560 -13.80 15.79 7.62
N SER A 561 -13.84 14.96 8.66
CA SER A 561 -14.99 14.13 8.99
C SER A 561 -15.34 14.20 10.47
N ARG A 562 -16.64 14.07 10.76
CA ARG A 562 -17.16 14.00 12.13
C ARG A 562 -16.68 12.75 12.85
N ARG A 563 -16.35 11.70 12.10
CA ARG A 563 -15.80 10.45 12.60
C ARG A 563 -14.47 10.67 13.33
N ILE A 564 -13.54 11.38 12.71
CA ILE A 564 -12.22 11.70 13.31
C ILE A 564 -12.41 12.58 14.56
N ASP A 565 -13.32 13.54 14.53
CA ASP A 565 -13.66 14.33 15.73
C ASP A 565 -14.15 13.44 16.89
N ASN A 566 -14.99 12.44 16.59
CA ASN A 566 -15.50 11.52 17.61
C ASN A 566 -14.41 10.57 18.12
N GLN A 567 -13.43 10.20 17.30
CA GLN A 567 -12.27 9.44 17.75
C GLN A 567 -11.44 10.25 18.76
N LEU A 568 -11.23 11.55 18.50
CA LEU A 568 -10.56 12.45 19.45
C LEU A 568 -11.35 12.50 20.77
N ARG A 569 -12.66 12.77 20.75
CA ARG A 569 -13.52 12.73 21.95
C ARG A 569 -13.41 11.40 22.69
N GLY A 570 -13.40 10.30 21.92
CA GLY A 570 -13.24 8.92 22.37
C GLY A 570 -11.97 8.63 23.17
N ARG A 571 -10.96 9.52 23.15
CA ARG A 571 -9.77 9.38 23.99
C ARG A 571 -10.08 9.53 25.48
N SER A 572 -11.18 10.21 25.84
CA SER A 572 -11.65 10.40 27.22
C SER A 572 -12.87 9.52 27.55
N GLY A 573 -13.09 9.26 28.85
CA GLY A 573 -14.23 8.54 29.39
C GLY A 573 -14.22 7.03 29.14
N ARG A 574 -13.02 6.43 29.13
CA ARG A 574 -12.79 4.99 28.85
C ARG A 574 -13.23 4.14 30.03
N GLN A 575 -13.75 2.92 29.79
CA GLN A 575 -14.15 1.99 30.85
C GLN A 575 -15.02 2.64 31.95
N GLY A 576 -15.90 3.57 31.57
CA GLY A 576 -16.79 4.29 32.49
C GLY A 576 -16.11 5.31 33.41
N ASP A 577 -14.86 5.69 33.13
CA ASP A 577 -14.19 6.79 33.82
C ASP A 577 -14.91 8.12 33.55
N PRO A 578 -14.82 9.08 34.51
CA PRO A 578 -15.24 10.45 34.24
C PRO A 578 -14.37 11.08 33.15
N GLY A 579 -14.93 12.10 32.49
CA GLY A 579 -14.20 12.83 31.47
C GLY A 579 -15.07 13.86 30.79
N GLU A 580 -14.42 14.82 30.14
CA GLU A 580 -15.10 15.91 29.43
C GLU A 580 -14.47 16.08 28.04
N SER A 581 -15.28 16.44 27.04
CA SER A 581 -14.77 16.84 25.72
C SER A 581 -15.40 18.14 25.24
N ARG A 582 -14.62 18.98 24.56
CA ARG A 582 -15.10 20.25 23.97
C ARG A 582 -14.30 20.61 22.72
N PHE A 583 -14.96 21.25 21.76
CA PHE A 583 -14.31 21.81 20.57
C PHE A 583 -14.37 23.33 20.60
N TYR A 584 -13.26 23.96 20.26
CA TYR A 584 -13.10 25.40 20.09
C TYR A 584 -12.89 25.65 18.61
N LEU A 585 -13.76 26.45 18.00
CA LEU A 585 -13.79 26.67 16.55
C LEU A 585 -13.70 28.17 16.26
N SER A 586 -13.29 28.53 15.04
CA SER A 586 -13.38 29.90 14.56
C SER A 586 -13.89 30.00 13.13
N LEU A 587 -14.46 31.15 12.76
CA LEU A 587 -14.83 31.43 11.37
C LEU A 587 -13.61 31.53 10.44
N GLY A 588 -12.42 31.72 11.02
CA GLY A 588 -11.14 31.74 10.33
C GLY A 588 -10.50 30.38 10.13
N ASP A 589 -11.04 29.29 10.69
CA ASP A 589 -10.44 27.95 10.59
C ASP A 589 -10.41 27.44 9.13
N GLU A 590 -9.51 26.50 8.81
CA GLU A 590 -9.32 26.01 7.44
C GLU A 590 -10.61 25.48 6.82
N LEU A 591 -11.36 24.66 7.56
CA LEU A 591 -12.66 24.14 7.13
C LEU A 591 -13.60 25.29 6.78
N MET A 592 -13.62 26.37 7.57
CA MET A 592 -14.51 27.51 7.33
C MET A 592 -14.03 28.39 6.17
N ARG A 593 -12.72 28.49 5.92
CA ARG A 593 -12.15 29.22 4.78
C ARG A 593 -12.40 28.54 3.44
N ARG A 594 -12.42 27.20 3.41
CA ARG A 594 -12.80 26.43 2.20
C ARG A 594 -14.26 26.71 1.80
N PHE A 595 -15.09 27.16 2.74
CA PHE A 595 -16.48 27.55 2.52
C PHE A 595 -16.68 29.04 2.84
N ASN A 596 -17.91 29.54 2.85
CA ASN A 596 -18.22 30.98 2.95
C ASN A 596 -17.89 31.66 4.32
N GLY A 597 -16.83 31.25 5.03
CA GLY A 597 -16.42 31.77 6.34
C GLY A 597 -16.20 33.29 6.36
N ALA A 598 -15.54 33.85 5.34
CA ALA A 598 -15.30 35.29 5.23
C ALA A 598 -16.59 36.12 5.09
N ALA A 599 -17.62 35.58 4.42
CA ALA A 599 -18.91 36.23 4.30
C ALA A 599 -19.66 36.25 5.65
N LEU A 600 -19.60 35.15 6.40
CA LEU A 600 -20.15 35.05 7.75
C LEU A 600 -19.42 36.00 8.73
N GLU A 601 -18.10 36.04 8.70
CA GLU A 601 -17.30 36.94 9.54
C GLU A 601 -17.62 38.42 9.27
N SER A 602 -17.79 38.80 8.00
CA SER A 602 -18.19 40.15 7.58
C SER A 602 -19.58 40.53 8.12
N ILE A 603 -20.54 39.60 8.09
CA ILE A 603 -21.88 39.81 8.67
C ILE A 603 -21.79 39.99 10.19
N MET A 604 -21.01 39.16 10.88
CA MET A 604 -20.86 39.24 12.34
C MET A 604 -20.15 40.53 12.79
N THR A 605 -19.17 41.00 12.01
CA THR A 605 -18.50 42.28 12.26
C THR A 605 -19.48 43.45 12.17
N ARG A 606 -20.40 43.42 11.19
CA ARG A 606 -21.46 44.44 11.05
C ARG A 606 -22.47 44.43 12.20
N LEU A 607 -22.59 43.32 12.93
CA LEU A 607 -23.46 43.16 14.09
C LEU A 607 -22.79 43.60 15.40
N ASN A 608 -21.57 44.15 15.36
CA ASN A 608 -20.79 44.62 16.52
C ASN A 608 -20.59 43.55 17.62
N LEU A 609 -20.50 42.27 17.25
CA LEU A 609 -20.17 41.23 18.21
C LEU A 609 -18.67 41.31 18.56
N PRO A 610 -18.30 41.38 19.87
CA PRO A 610 -16.90 41.31 20.29
C PRO A 610 -16.23 40.00 19.86
N ASP A 611 -14.93 40.03 19.60
CA ASP A 611 -14.19 38.88 19.07
C ASP A 611 -14.04 37.74 20.08
N ASP A 612 -14.03 38.07 21.38
CA ASP A 612 -13.83 37.18 22.53
C ASP A 612 -15.12 36.54 23.06
N VAL A 613 -16.29 36.90 22.53
CA VAL A 613 -17.58 36.35 22.94
C VAL A 613 -17.94 35.14 22.07
N PRO A 614 -18.20 33.95 22.66
CA PRO A 614 -18.65 32.78 21.90
C PRO A 614 -19.96 33.03 21.14
N ILE A 615 -20.00 32.59 19.89
CA ILE A 615 -21.14 32.73 18.98
C ILE A 615 -22.11 31.56 19.19
N GLU A 616 -23.16 31.78 19.98
CA GLU A 616 -24.25 30.80 20.17
C GLU A 616 -25.38 30.98 19.14
N ALA A 617 -25.06 30.90 17.85
CA ALA A 617 -26.04 31.04 16.77
C ALA A 617 -26.28 29.70 16.06
N LYS A 618 -27.53 29.20 16.11
CA LYS A 618 -27.94 27.96 15.39
C LYS A 618 -27.59 27.97 13.90
N MET A 619 -27.61 29.15 13.27
CA MET A 619 -27.22 29.32 11.87
C MET A 619 -25.74 28.94 11.65
N VAL A 620 -24.84 29.38 12.54
CA VAL A 620 -23.40 29.16 12.43
C VAL A 620 -23.07 27.69 12.70
N SER A 621 -23.65 27.08 13.74
CA SER A 621 -23.47 25.64 13.98
C SER A 621 -23.98 24.78 12.80
N LYS A 622 -25.08 25.19 12.14
CA LYS A 622 -25.58 24.51 10.94
C LYS A 622 -24.64 24.69 9.75
N ALA A 623 -24.03 25.88 9.59
CA ALA A 623 -23.06 26.14 8.54
C ALA A 623 -21.80 25.28 8.69
N ILE A 624 -21.24 25.18 9.91
CA ILE A 624 -20.08 24.32 10.22
C ILE A 624 -20.41 22.86 9.90
N LYS A 625 -21.56 22.36 10.37
CA LYS A 625 -22.01 21.00 10.07
C LYS A 625 -22.15 20.77 8.56
N SER A 626 -22.70 21.74 7.83
CA SER A 626 -22.86 21.65 6.39
C SER A 626 -21.52 21.63 5.65
N ALA A 627 -20.55 22.44 6.08
CA ALA A 627 -19.20 22.45 5.51
C ALA A 627 -18.52 21.09 5.69
N GLN A 628 -18.56 20.53 6.91
CA GLN A 628 -18.00 19.20 7.20
C GLN A 628 -18.66 18.10 6.35
N THR A 629 -20.00 18.08 6.26
CA THR A 629 -20.71 17.09 5.42
C THR A 629 -20.40 17.23 3.93
N GLN A 630 -20.14 18.44 3.42
CA GLN A 630 -19.73 18.63 2.02
C GLN A 630 -18.33 18.06 1.76
N VAL A 631 -17.39 18.23 2.70
CA VAL A 631 -16.05 17.62 2.61
C VAL A 631 -16.14 16.09 2.68
N GLU A 632 -16.96 15.54 3.58
CA GLU A 632 -17.21 14.10 3.66
C GLU A 632 -17.75 13.54 2.33
N GLN A 633 -18.75 14.20 1.72
CA GLN A 633 -19.29 13.79 0.42
C GLN A 633 -18.26 13.90 -0.70
N GLN A 634 -17.45 14.97 -0.71
CA GLN A 634 -16.39 15.13 -1.70
C GLN A 634 -15.36 14.00 -1.59
N ASN A 635 -14.92 13.67 -0.38
CA ASN A 635 -13.99 12.58 -0.12
C ASN A 635 -14.60 11.22 -0.55
N PHE A 636 -15.88 10.99 -0.27
CA PHE A 636 -16.60 9.80 -0.74
C PHE A 636 -16.62 9.69 -2.27
N GLU A 637 -16.94 10.77 -2.99
CA GLU A 637 -16.95 10.76 -4.46
C GLU A 637 -15.54 10.55 -5.04
N ILE A 638 -14.49 11.10 -4.41
CA ILE A 638 -13.10 10.84 -4.80
C ILE A 638 -12.80 9.34 -4.72
N ARG A 639 -13.08 8.69 -3.59
CA ARG A 639 -12.84 7.24 -3.41
C ARG A 639 -13.64 6.40 -4.38
N LYS A 640 -14.92 6.74 -4.56
CA LYS A 640 -15.80 6.05 -5.49
C LYS A 640 -15.27 6.14 -6.93
N ASN A 641 -14.76 7.30 -7.33
CA ASN A 641 -14.16 7.47 -8.65
C ASN A 641 -12.85 6.67 -8.77
N VAL A 642 -11.96 6.75 -7.76
CA VAL A 642 -10.71 5.96 -7.75
C VAL A 642 -11.01 4.46 -7.92
N LEU A 643 -11.97 3.92 -7.18
CA LEU A 643 -12.40 2.52 -7.31
C LEU A 643 -12.96 2.22 -8.70
N LYS A 644 -13.87 3.05 -9.23
CA LYS A 644 -14.49 2.83 -10.55
C LYS A 644 -13.48 2.69 -11.68
N TYR A 645 -12.47 3.57 -11.73
CA TYR A 645 -11.42 3.47 -12.75
C TYR A 645 -10.52 2.24 -12.52
N ASP A 646 -10.23 1.92 -11.25
CA ASP A 646 -9.44 0.73 -10.93
C ASP A 646 -10.21 -0.58 -11.18
N GLU A 647 -11.55 -0.62 -11.14
CA GLU A 647 -12.32 -1.82 -11.48
C GLU A 647 -12.05 -2.30 -12.90
N VAL A 648 -11.87 -1.38 -13.85
CA VAL A 648 -11.50 -1.70 -15.24
C VAL A 648 -10.11 -2.34 -15.28
N MET A 649 -9.13 -1.69 -14.64
CA MET A 649 -7.76 -2.21 -14.58
C MET A 649 -7.67 -3.52 -13.80
N ASN A 650 -8.50 -3.71 -12.79
CA ASN A 650 -8.52 -4.90 -11.95
C ASN A 650 -8.99 -6.14 -12.73
N GLN A 651 -9.95 -6.01 -13.64
CA GLN A 651 -10.35 -7.13 -14.51
C GLN A 651 -9.19 -7.54 -15.43
N GLN A 652 -8.54 -6.57 -16.06
CA GLN A 652 -7.37 -6.82 -16.93
C GLN A 652 -6.23 -7.45 -16.15
N ARG A 653 -5.92 -6.90 -14.97
CA ARG A 653 -4.88 -7.39 -14.06
C ARG A 653 -5.11 -8.83 -13.62
N LYS A 654 -6.35 -9.23 -13.31
CA LYS A 654 -6.67 -10.61 -12.91
C LYS A 654 -6.31 -11.62 -14.00
N VAL A 655 -6.56 -11.27 -15.26
CA VAL A 655 -6.17 -12.11 -16.41
C VAL A 655 -4.65 -12.21 -16.48
N ILE A 656 -3.96 -11.07 -16.52
CA ILE A 656 -2.50 -11.02 -16.68
C ILE A 656 -1.76 -11.68 -15.51
N TYR A 657 -2.20 -11.45 -14.28
CA TYR A 657 -1.59 -12.06 -13.09
C TYR A 657 -1.91 -13.55 -13.00
N GLY A 658 -3.08 -13.98 -13.47
CA GLY A 658 -3.43 -15.39 -13.63
C GLY A 658 -2.48 -16.09 -14.60
N GLU A 659 -2.34 -15.57 -15.82
CA GLU A 659 -1.42 -16.12 -16.83
C GLU A 659 0.03 -16.11 -16.35
N ARG A 660 0.48 -15.01 -15.73
CA ARG A 660 1.82 -14.93 -15.14
C ARG A 660 2.05 -16.06 -14.13
N ARG A 661 1.09 -16.28 -13.25
CA ARG A 661 1.21 -17.29 -12.20
C ARG A 661 1.30 -18.70 -12.77
N GLN A 662 0.50 -19.04 -13.78
CA GLN A 662 0.58 -20.33 -14.47
C GLN A 662 1.98 -20.56 -15.09
N ILE A 663 2.54 -19.54 -15.73
CA ILE A 663 3.90 -19.59 -16.28
C ILE A 663 4.95 -19.80 -15.17
N LEU A 664 4.82 -19.09 -14.05
CA LEU A 664 5.75 -19.20 -12.91
C LEU A 664 5.66 -20.57 -12.23
N GLU A 665 4.46 -21.12 -12.04
CA GLU A 665 4.22 -22.43 -11.41
C GLU A 665 4.76 -23.60 -12.25
N GLY A 666 5.19 -23.33 -13.48
CA GLY A 666 5.82 -24.31 -14.35
C GLY A 666 4.81 -25.21 -15.05
N GLU A 667 3.56 -24.74 -15.21
CA GLU A 667 2.55 -25.44 -16.00
C GLU A 667 3.06 -25.71 -17.42
N ASP A 668 2.53 -26.77 -18.03
CA ASP A 668 2.83 -27.10 -19.41
C ASP A 668 2.07 -26.14 -20.33
N MET A 669 2.82 -25.35 -21.09
CA MET A 669 2.30 -24.29 -21.94
C MET A 669 2.03 -24.76 -23.37
N GLU A 670 2.25 -26.05 -23.69
CA GLU A 670 2.13 -26.59 -25.05
C GLU A 670 0.81 -26.22 -25.72
N GLY A 671 -0.30 -26.64 -25.11
CA GLY A 671 -1.62 -26.43 -25.68
C GLY A 671 -1.98 -24.94 -25.80
N GLN A 672 -1.43 -24.09 -24.91
CA GLN A 672 -1.63 -22.65 -25.02
C GLN A 672 -0.85 -22.07 -26.18
N VAL A 673 0.41 -22.47 -26.38
CA VAL A 673 1.25 -22.02 -27.48
C VAL A 673 0.70 -22.49 -28.83
N GLU A 674 0.27 -23.76 -28.94
CA GLU A 674 -0.40 -24.27 -30.14
C GLU A 674 -1.68 -23.47 -30.46
N GLY A 675 -2.43 -23.10 -29.42
CA GLY A 675 -3.57 -22.19 -29.52
C GLY A 675 -3.16 -20.80 -30.06
N MET A 676 -2.09 -20.20 -29.51
CA MET A 676 -1.58 -18.91 -29.98
C MET A 676 -1.13 -18.96 -31.44
N ILE A 677 -0.43 -20.03 -31.86
CA ILE A 677 -0.03 -20.24 -33.26
C ILE A 677 -1.27 -20.29 -34.15
N THR A 678 -2.28 -21.04 -33.71
CA THR A 678 -3.54 -21.18 -34.45
C THR A 678 -4.26 -19.85 -34.59
N ASP A 679 -4.39 -19.09 -33.50
CA ASP A 679 -5.04 -17.79 -33.47
C ASP A 679 -4.33 -16.78 -34.39
N VAL A 680 -3.00 -16.66 -34.27
CA VAL A 680 -2.20 -15.70 -35.04
C VAL A 680 -2.30 -16.01 -36.53
N ILE A 681 -2.11 -17.27 -36.94
CA ILE A 681 -2.20 -17.64 -38.37
C ILE A 681 -3.61 -17.43 -38.90
N THR A 682 -4.64 -17.77 -38.11
CA THR A 682 -6.04 -17.52 -38.47
C THR A 682 -6.29 -16.03 -38.70
N ALA A 683 -5.81 -15.15 -37.81
CA ALA A 683 -5.97 -13.70 -37.95
C ALA A 683 -5.28 -13.15 -39.21
N TYR A 684 -4.08 -13.64 -39.53
CA TYR A 684 -3.35 -13.26 -40.75
C TYR A 684 -4.08 -13.71 -42.03
N VAL A 685 -4.59 -14.94 -42.05
CA VAL A 685 -5.39 -15.45 -43.18
C VAL A 685 -6.69 -14.67 -43.30
N ASP A 686 -7.38 -14.39 -42.19
CA ASP A 686 -8.63 -13.62 -42.20
C ASP A 686 -8.43 -12.20 -42.72
N GLY A 687 -7.38 -11.51 -42.26
CA GLY A 687 -7.05 -10.18 -42.75
C GLY A 687 -6.75 -10.15 -44.25
N ALA A 688 -6.06 -11.18 -44.77
CA ALA A 688 -5.72 -11.29 -46.19
C ALA A 688 -6.88 -11.77 -47.09
N THR A 689 -7.92 -12.39 -46.49
CA THR A 689 -9.05 -13.00 -47.22
C THR A 689 -10.40 -12.34 -46.94
N ALA A 690 -10.42 -11.22 -46.19
CA ALA A 690 -11.63 -10.54 -45.75
C ALA A 690 -12.46 -9.90 -46.88
N GLU A 691 -11.81 -9.42 -47.95
CA GLU A 691 -12.44 -8.73 -49.07
C GLU A 691 -12.01 -9.33 -50.42
N GLY A 692 -12.91 -9.33 -51.40
CA GLY A 692 -12.62 -9.78 -52.77
C GLY A 692 -12.89 -11.26 -53.04
N TYR A 693 -12.69 -11.67 -54.30
CA TYR A 693 -12.70 -13.08 -54.70
C TYR A 693 -11.30 -13.70 -54.46
N VAL A 694 -11.18 -15.02 -54.57
CA VAL A 694 -9.90 -15.75 -54.38
C VAL A 694 -8.77 -15.19 -55.27
N GLU A 695 -9.12 -14.63 -56.42
CA GLU A 695 -8.21 -14.01 -57.38
C GLU A 695 -7.68 -12.63 -56.93
N ASP A 696 -8.39 -11.97 -56.00
CA ASP A 696 -8.05 -10.63 -55.47
C ASP A 696 -7.22 -10.69 -54.18
N TRP A 697 -7.01 -11.88 -53.61
CA TRP A 697 -6.23 -12.06 -52.38
C TRP A 697 -4.73 -11.78 -52.60
N ASP A 698 -4.14 -10.92 -51.78
CA ASP A 698 -2.70 -10.68 -51.80
C ASP A 698 -1.93 -11.76 -51.03
N LEU A 699 -1.82 -12.94 -51.65
CA LEU A 699 -1.07 -14.07 -51.09
C LEU A 699 0.44 -13.77 -50.98
N ALA A 700 0.98 -12.86 -51.79
CA ALA A 700 2.39 -12.49 -51.73
C ALA A 700 2.69 -11.69 -50.46
N GLN A 701 1.81 -10.75 -50.09
CA GLN A 701 1.88 -10.01 -48.84
C GLN A 701 1.70 -10.95 -47.64
N LEU A 702 0.70 -11.84 -47.69
CA LEU A 702 0.45 -12.84 -46.64
C LEU A 702 1.69 -13.72 -46.38
N TRP A 703 2.31 -14.28 -47.43
CA TRP A 703 3.52 -15.11 -47.28
C TRP A 703 4.72 -14.31 -46.77
N THR A 704 4.83 -13.02 -47.14
CA THR A 704 5.90 -12.16 -46.64
C THR A 704 5.77 -11.93 -45.13
N ALA A 705 4.56 -11.70 -44.65
CA ALA A 705 4.28 -11.54 -43.22
C ALA A 705 4.43 -12.87 -42.45
N LEU A 706 3.91 -13.99 -42.96
CA LEU A 706 4.05 -15.29 -42.28
C LEU A 706 5.51 -15.73 -42.14
N LYS A 707 6.37 -15.42 -43.11
CA LYS A 707 7.81 -15.68 -43.06
C LYS A 707 8.55 -14.92 -41.96
N THR A 708 8.01 -13.81 -41.46
CA THR A 708 8.61 -13.13 -40.30
C THR A 708 8.26 -13.82 -38.99
N LEU A 709 7.17 -14.59 -38.97
CA LEU A 709 6.70 -15.30 -37.79
C LEU A 709 7.31 -16.69 -37.67
N TYR A 710 7.26 -17.50 -38.73
CA TYR A 710 7.73 -18.90 -38.71
C TYR A 710 8.34 -19.33 -40.06
N PRO A 711 9.14 -20.42 -40.10
CA PRO A 711 9.76 -20.89 -41.33
C PRO A 711 8.74 -21.63 -42.22
N VAL A 712 7.94 -20.87 -42.98
CA VAL A 712 6.93 -21.40 -43.92
C VAL A 712 7.58 -22.36 -44.92
N SER A 713 7.09 -23.60 -45.00
CA SER A 713 7.66 -24.65 -45.86
C SER A 713 6.88 -24.85 -47.17
N ILE A 714 5.64 -24.39 -47.22
CA ILE A 714 4.75 -24.48 -48.39
C ILE A 714 4.77 -23.18 -49.22
N ASP A 715 4.62 -23.31 -50.53
CA ASP A 715 4.55 -22.15 -51.45
C ASP A 715 3.11 -21.90 -51.89
N HIS A 716 2.63 -20.65 -51.82
CA HIS A 716 1.31 -20.24 -52.29
C HIS A 716 1.00 -20.67 -53.74
N LYS A 717 2.03 -20.77 -54.59
CA LYS A 717 1.90 -21.24 -55.99
C LYS A 717 1.53 -22.71 -56.09
N THR A 718 1.93 -23.52 -55.12
CA THR A 718 1.60 -24.95 -55.06
C THR A 718 0.16 -25.18 -54.58
N LEU A 719 -0.41 -24.27 -53.79
CA LEU A 719 -1.78 -24.34 -53.29
C LEU A 719 -2.81 -23.79 -54.28
N THR A 720 -2.41 -22.83 -55.12
CA THR A 720 -3.27 -22.24 -56.17
C THR A 720 -3.26 -23.03 -57.49
N GLY A 721 -2.49 -24.12 -57.57
CA GLY A 721 -2.49 -25.01 -58.72
C GLY A 721 -1.64 -24.56 -59.91
N GLU A 722 -0.67 -23.64 -59.74
CA GLU A 722 0.26 -23.23 -60.81
C GLU A 722 1.36 -24.29 -61.10
N THR A 723 0.97 -25.55 -61.31
CA THR A 723 1.82 -26.55 -61.98
C THR A 723 1.13 -26.99 -63.27
N GLU A 724 1.91 -27.30 -64.32
CA GLU A 724 1.49 -27.47 -65.73
C GLU A 724 0.38 -28.50 -66.02
N VAL A 725 -0.29 -29.10 -65.03
CA VAL A 725 -1.33 -30.12 -65.21
C VAL A 725 -2.42 -30.04 -64.12
N GLY A 726 -3.44 -29.18 -64.28
CA GLY A 726 -4.68 -29.21 -63.50
C GLY A 726 -5.55 -27.95 -63.67
N GLU A 727 -6.87 -28.11 -63.79
CA GLU A 727 -7.81 -26.97 -63.86
C GLU A 727 -7.79 -26.17 -62.55
N ALA A 728 -7.67 -24.85 -62.66
CA ALA A 728 -7.62 -23.90 -61.55
C ALA A 728 -9.02 -23.55 -61.03
N GLY A 729 -9.13 -23.35 -59.71
CA GLY A 729 -10.35 -22.91 -59.01
C GLY A 729 -10.85 -24.00 -58.06
N GLU A 730 -11.04 -23.79 -56.76
CA GLU A 730 -11.26 -22.58 -55.97
C GLU A 730 -10.58 -22.82 -54.62
N LEU A 731 -9.38 -22.29 -54.37
CA LEU A 731 -8.75 -22.41 -53.04
C LEU A 731 -9.64 -21.68 -52.04
N THR A 732 -10.33 -22.41 -51.17
CA THR A 732 -11.18 -21.79 -50.16
C THR A 732 -10.34 -21.25 -49.00
N ARG A 733 -10.87 -20.25 -48.29
CA ARG A 733 -10.23 -19.67 -47.10
C ARG A 733 -9.95 -20.76 -46.05
N ASP A 734 -10.86 -21.70 -45.90
CA ASP A 734 -10.72 -22.80 -44.93
C ASP A 734 -9.64 -23.81 -45.35
N GLU A 735 -9.51 -24.11 -46.64
CA GLU A 735 -8.43 -24.98 -47.15
C GLU A 735 -7.06 -24.31 -47.04
N LEU A 736 -6.97 -23.00 -47.34
CA LEU A 736 -5.75 -22.21 -47.15
C LEU A 736 -5.33 -22.18 -45.67
N LEU A 737 -6.30 -21.92 -44.79
CA LEU A 737 -6.08 -21.88 -43.34
C LEU A 737 -5.63 -23.25 -42.83
N GLU A 738 -6.33 -24.34 -43.19
CA GLU A 738 -5.97 -25.69 -42.77
C GLU A 738 -4.57 -26.09 -43.24
N ALA A 739 -4.19 -25.72 -44.46
CA ALA A 739 -2.85 -25.98 -44.99
C ALA A 739 -1.77 -25.24 -44.21
N LEU A 740 -1.96 -23.94 -43.94
CA LEU A 740 -1.01 -23.11 -43.19
C LEU A 740 -0.90 -23.52 -41.72
N LEU A 741 -2.02 -23.92 -41.09
CA LEU A 741 -2.01 -24.43 -39.72
C LEU A 741 -1.22 -25.74 -39.62
N LYS A 742 -1.45 -26.68 -40.55
CA LYS A 742 -0.67 -27.94 -40.59
C LYS A 742 0.82 -27.69 -40.79
N ASP A 743 1.19 -26.73 -41.65
CA ASP A 743 2.58 -26.35 -41.87
C ASP A 743 3.22 -25.77 -40.61
N ALA A 744 2.54 -24.83 -39.95
CA ALA A 744 3.05 -24.18 -38.75
C ALA A 744 3.17 -25.13 -37.56
N HIS A 745 2.19 -26.02 -37.32
CA HIS A 745 2.28 -27.05 -36.29
C HIS A 745 3.41 -28.04 -36.56
N ALA A 746 3.63 -28.41 -37.83
CA ALA A 746 4.77 -29.24 -38.20
C ALA A 746 6.12 -28.52 -37.98
N ALA A 747 6.19 -27.22 -38.32
CA ALA A 747 7.36 -26.39 -38.05
C ALA A 747 7.62 -26.26 -36.55
N TYR A 748 6.57 -26.15 -35.73
CA TYR A 748 6.68 -26.09 -34.28
C TYR A 748 7.25 -27.37 -33.69
N ALA A 749 6.72 -28.52 -34.09
CA ALA A 749 7.24 -29.82 -33.68
C ALA A 749 8.69 -30.07 -34.15
N ALA A 750 9.10 -29.49 -35.28
CA ALA A 750 10.49 -29.52 -35.74
C ALA A 750 11.38 -28.62 -34.87
N ARG A 751 10.88 -27.43 -34.51
CA ARG A 751 11.55 -26.48 -33.63
C ARG A 751 11.75 -27.04 -32.23
N GLU A 752 10.75 -27.68 -31.67
CA GLU A 752 10.84 -28.37 -30.38
C GLU A 752 11.99 -29.39 -30.36
N LYS A 753 12.06 -30.26 -31.38
CA LYS A 753 13.14 -31.25 -31.51
C LYS A 753 14.52 -30.61 -31.62
N GLU A 754 14.62 -29.45 -32.27
CA GLU A 754 15.88 -28.69 -32.37
C GLU A 754 16.32 -28.16 -31.00
N ILE A 755 15.41 -27.52 -30.26
CA ILE A 755 15.70 -26.96 -28.94
C ILE A 755 16.02 -28.07 -27.93
N ASP A 756 15.25 -29.15 -27.92
CA ASP A 756 15.48 -30.29 -27.04
C ASP A 756 16.80 -31.00 -27.36
N ALA A 757 17.25 -31.01 -28.62
CA ALA A 757 18.57 -31.51 -28.98
C ALA A 757 19.72 -30.61 -28.46
N ILE A 758 19.49 -29.31 -28.30
CA ILE A 758 20.49 -28.35 -27.79
C ILE A 758 20.54 -28.35 -26.26
N ALA A 759 19.38 -28.40 -25.59
CA ALA A 759 19.26 -28.15 -24.16
C ALA A 759 18.80 -29.35 -23.30
N GLY A 760 18.48 -30.48 -23.93
CA GLY A 760 17.94 -31.66 -23.28
C GLY A 760 16.41 -31.72 -23.31
N GLU A 761 15.86 -32.87 -22.89
CA GLU A 761 14.42 -33.13 -22.85
C GLU A 761 13.67 -32.04 -22.05
N GLY A 762 12.64 -31.43 -22.66
CA GLY A 762 11.88 -30.33 -22.05
C GLY A 762 12.55 -28.96 -22.16
N GLY A 763 13.56 -28.82 -23.04
CA GLY A 763 14.19 -27.54 -23.35
C GLY A 763 13.21 -26.55 -23.97
N MET A 764 12.34 -27.01 -24.87
CA MET A 764 11.31 -26.16 -25.49
C MET A 764 10.34 -25.58 -24.45
N ARG A 765 9.88 -26.38 -23.48
CA ARG A 765 8.98 -25.94 -22.40
C ARG A 765 9.59 -24.81 -21.56
N ASN A 766 10.91 -24.86 -21.33
CA ASN A 766 11.62 -23.78 -20.64
C ASN A 766 11.70 -22.51 -21.50
N LEU A 767 11.94 -22.65 -22.81
CA LEU A 767 11.97 -21.54 -23.74
C LEU A 767 10.59 -20.85 -23.82
N GLU A 768 9.51 -21.63 -23.90
CA GLU A 768 8.13 -21.14 -23.88
C GLU A 768 7.88 -20.25 -22.67
N ARG A 769 8.18 -20.73 -21.46
CA ARG A 769 8.00 -19.96 -20.23
C ARG A 769 8.80 -18.65 -20.23
N GLN A 770 10.07 -18.70 -20.66
CA GLN A 770 10.93 -17.51 -20.70
C GLN A 770 10.41 -16.47 -21.70
N VAL A 771 10.03 -16.91 -22.89
CA VAL A 771 9.51 -16.03 -23.95
C VAL A 771 8.18 -15.43 -23.51
N LEU A 772 7.21 -16.26 -23.12
CA LEU A 772 5.88 -15.81 -22.71
C LEU A 772 5.96 -14.82 -21.54
N MET A 773 6.74 -15.13 -20.49
CA MET A 773 6.94 -14.24 -19.36
C MET A 773 7.52 -12.89 -19.80
N SER A 774 8.57 -12.90 -20.62
CA SER A 774 9.25 -11.66 -21.04
C SER A 774 8.36 -10.79 -21.95
N VAL A 775 7.60 -11.40 -22.86
CA VAL A 775 6.71 -10.66 -23.77
C VAL A 775 5.54 -10.09 -22.99
N LEU A 776 4.90 -10.89 -22.14
CA LEU A 776 3.81 -10.47 -21.26
C LEU A 776 4.23 -9.29 -20.39
N ASP A 777 5.40 -9.36 -19.74
CA ASP A 777 5.89 -8.28 -18.87
C ASP A 777 6.15 -6.97 -19.61
N ARG A 778 6.69 -7.05 -20.82
CA ARG A 778 6.96 -5.84 -21.61
C ARG A 778 5.66 -5.23 -22.13
N LYS A 779 4.79 -6.04 -22.75
CA LYS A 779 3.50 -5.58 -23.29
C LYS A 779 2.57 -5.04 -22.20
N TRP A 780 2.51 -5.69 -21.05
CA TRP A 780 1.71 -5.22 -19.92
C TRP A 780 2.23 -3.88 -19.38
N ARG A 781 3.54 -3.70 -19.26
CA ARG A 781 4.13 -2.41 -18.85
C ARG A 781 3.84 -1.28 -19.85
N GLU A 782 3.93 -1.56 -21.14
CA GLU A 782 3.55 -0.63 -22.20
C GLU A 782 2.06 -0.26 -22.08
N HIS A 783 1.19 -1.24 -21.88
CA HIS A 783 -0.24 -1.01 -21.68
C HIS A 783 -0.55 -0.19 -20.43
N LEU A 784 0.10 -0.45 -19.29
CA LEU A 784 -0.06 0.36 -18.08
C LEU A 784 0.31 1.83 -18.32
N TYR A 785 1.38 2.07 -19.08
CA TYR A 785 1.79 3.43 -19.46
C TYR A 785 0.69 4.12 -20.28
N GLU A 786 0.17 3.46 -21.32
CA GLU A 786 -0.90 4.03 -22.15
C GLU A 786 -2.21 4.23 -21.36
N MET A 787 -2.54 3.32 -20.44
CA MET A 787 -3.73 3.43 -19.60
C MET A 787 -3.67 4.61 -18.61
N ASP A 788 -2.47 4.95 -18.11
CA ASP A 788 -2.29 6.14 -17.29
C ASP A 788 -2.61 7.41 -18.09
N TYR A 789 -2.13 7.52 -19.34
CA TYR A 789 -2.48 8.65 -20.23
C TYR A 789 -3.96 8.69 -20.59
N LEU A 790 -4.54 7.54 -20.90
CA LEU A 790 -5.97 7.44 -21.21
C LEU A 790 -6.81 7.98 -20.05
N LYS A 791 -6.47 7.57 -18.82
CA LYS A 791 -7.17 8.01 -17.61
C LYS A 791 -7.08 9.52 -17.38
N GLU A 792 -5.93 10.14 -17.68
CA GLU A 792 -5.77 11.60 -17.57
C GLU A 792 -6.54 12.34 -18.67
N GLY A 793 -6.50 11.85 -19.91
CA GLY A 793 -7.11 12.48 -21.07
C GLY A 793 -8.65 12.37 -21.11
N ILE A 794 -9.22 11.31 -20.54
CA ILE A 794 -10.65 11.01 -20.67
C ILE A 794 -11.57 12.05 -20.02
N GLY A 795 -11.07 12.76 -19.01
CA GLY A 795 -11.82 13.82 -18.31
C GLY A 795 -12.28 14.96 -19.24
N LEU A 796 -11.54 15.21 -20.32
CA LEU A 796 -11.87 16.23 -21.32
C LEU A 796 -13.10 15.86 -22.17
N ARG A 797 -13.41 14.56 -22.29
CA ARG A 797 -14.58 14.08 -23.05
C ARG A 797 -15.91 14.33 -22.35
N ALA A 798 -15.89 14.62 -21.05
CA ALA A 798 -17.07 15.05 -20.30
C ALA A 798 -17.74 16.30 -20.89
N MET A 799 -16.97 17.13 -21.63
CA MET A 799 -17.48 18.32 -22.32
C MET A 799 -18.48 17.98 -23.45
N ALA A 800 -18.43 16.76 -24.00
CA ALA A 800 -19.31 16.28 -25.08
C ALA A 800 -20.57 15.53 -24.57
N GLN A 801 -20.94 15.68 -23.30
CA GLN A 801 -22.06 14.97 -22.66
C GLN A 801 -22.00 13.43 -22.70
N ARG A 802 -20.81 12.86 -22.92
CA ARG A 802 -20.56 11.41 -22.78
C ARG A 802 -20.04 11.11 -21.38
N ASP A 803 -20.40 9.95 -20.83
CA ASP A 803 -19.86 9.49 -19.53
C ASP A 803 -18.39 9.07 -19.72
N PRO A 804 -17.43 9.78 -19.08
CA PRO A 804 -16.01 9.46 -19.23
C PRO A 804 -15.65 8.03 -18.81
N LEU A 805 -16.36 7.45 -17.83
CA LEU A 805 -16.06 6.10 -17.37
C LEU A 805 -16.40 5.05 -18.44
N VAL A 806 -17.50 5.23 -19.17
CA VAL A 806 -17.92 4.30 -20.22
C VAL A 806 -16.94 4.36 -21.40
N GLU A 807 -16.49 5.56 -21.77
CA GLU A 807 -15.49 5.74 -22.81
C GLU A 807 -14.14 5.14 -22.38
N TYR A 808 -13.71 5.35 -21.13
CA TYR A 808 -12.51 4.72 -20.56
C TYR A 808 -12.60 3.19 -20.57
N GLN A 809 -13.76 2.63 -20.22
CA GLN A 809 -13.98 1.18 -20.25
C GLN A 809 -13.87 0.60 -21.66
N ARG A 810 -14.49 1.27 -22.63
CA ARG A 810 -14.48 0.83 -24.02
C ARG A 810 -13.07 0.90 -24.61
N GLU A 811 -12.42 2.06 -24.55
CA GLU A 811 -11.08 2.23 -25.12
C GLU A 811 -10.04 1.41 -24.37
N GLY A 812 -10.14 1.33 -23.05
CA GLY A 812 -9.26 0.48 -22.24
C GLY A 812 -9.42 -1.01 -22.57
N PHE A 813 -10.62 -1.47 -22.93
CA PHE A 813 -10.86 -2.83 -23.39
C PHE A 813 -10.29 -3.07 -24.79
N ASP A 814 -10.52 -2.14 -25.73
CA ASP A 814 -9.99 -2.22 -27.10
C ASP A 814 -8.45 -2.27 -27.09
N MET A 815 -7.81 -1.43 -26.27
CA MET A 815 -6.35 -1.43 -26.06
C MET A 815 -5.86 -2.73 -25.43
N PHE A 816 -6.60 -3.27 -24.46
CA PHE A 816 -6.24 -4.54 -23.82
C PHE A 816 -6.35 -5.73 -24.78
N ALA A 817 -7.39 -5.78 -25.63
CA ALA A 817 -7.52 -6.79 -26.67
C ALA A 817 -6.36 -6.70 -27.68
N ALA A 818 -6.07 -5.49 -28.16
CA ALA A 818 -4.93 -5.26 -29.06
C ALA A 818 -3.58 -5.64 -28.42
N MET A 819 -3.40 -5.38 -27.12
CA MET A 819 -2.23 -5.81 -26.37
C MET A 819 -2.12 -7.33 -26.31
N LEU A 820 -3.21 -8.04 -26.03
CA LEU A 820 -3.24 -9.51 -25.99
C LEU A 820 -2.92 -10.12 -27.36
N ASP A 821 -3.49 -9.58 -28.44
CA ASP A 821 -3.21 -10.06 -29.80
C ASP A 821 -1.75 -9.81 -30.17
N GLY A 822 -1.22 -8.62 -29.88
CA GLY A 822 0.19 -8.30 -30.08
C GLY A 822 1.12 -9.15 -29.21
N MET A 823 0.69 -9.57 -28.02
CA MET A 823 1.43 -10.51 -27.18
C MET A 823 1.51 -11.90 -27.80
N LYS A 824 0.40 -12.42 -28.33
CA LYS A 824 0.36 -13.73 -29.01
C LYS A 824 1.29 -13.75 -30.23
N GLU A 825 1.15 -12.74 -31.09
CA GLU A 825 1.94 -12.63 -32.31
C GLU A 825 3.44 -12.57 -32.03
N GLU A 826 3.84 -11.71 -31.10
CA GLU A 826 5.25 -11.55 -30.77
C GLU A 826 5.83 -12.78 -30.06
N SER A 827 5.03 -13.45 -29.23
CA SER A 827 5.43 -14.71 -28.59
C SER A 827 5.70 -15.79 -29.63
N VAL A 828 4.79 -15.98 -30.60
CA VAL A 828 4.97 -16.94 -31.71
C VAL A 828 6.24 -16.60 -32.50
N GLY A 829 6.43 -15.33 -32.86
CA GLY A 829 7.62 -14.88 -33.58
C GLY A 829 8.93 -15.19 -32.84
N PHE A 830 8.98 -14.96 -31.52
CA PHE A 830 10.16 -15.30 -30.73
C PHE A 830 10.37 -16.81 -30.61
N LEU A 831 9.33 -17.61 -30.42
CA LEU A 831 9.46 -19.05 -30.26
C LEU A 831 10.10 -19.72 -31.48
N PHE A 832 9.74 -19.28 -32.68
CA PHE A 832 10.32 -19.81 -33.92
C PHE A 832 11.73 -19.28 -34.21
N ASN A 833 12.01 -18.01 -33.93
CA ASN A 833 13.19 -17.34 -34.47
C ASN A 833 14.32 -17.09 -33.45
N LEU A 834 14.04 -17.18 -32.16
CA LEU A 834 15.01 -16.81 -31.13
C LEU A 834 16.20 -17.77 -31.10
N GLN A 835 17.43 -17.25 -31.17
CA GLN A 835 18.63 -18.07 -31.15
C GLN A 835 18.92 -18.56 -29.72
N VAL A 836 19.03 -19.87 -29.58
CA VAL A 836 19.26 -20.54 -28.31
C VAL A 836 20.67 -21.11 -28.28
N GLU A 837 21.43 -20.78 -27.24
CA GLU A 837 22.76 -21.34 -26.97
C GLU A 837 22.70 -22.17 -25.67
N ALA A 838 23.35 -23.34 -25.67
CA ALA A 838 23.54 -24.11 -24.44
C ALA A 838 24.46 -23.31 -23.50
N ALA A 839 24.03 -23.01 -22.28
CA ALA A 839 24.91 -22.35 -21.32
C ALA A 839 26.13 -23.24 -21.03
N PRO A 840 27.35 -22.69 -21.03
CA PRO A 840 28.52 -23.47 -20.62
C PRO A 840 28.31 -23.92 -19.17
N ALA A 841 28.54 -25.21 -18.92
CA ALA A 841 28.54 -25.76 -17.56
C ALA A 841 29.43 -24.86 -16.68
N GLN A 842 28.86 -24.29 -15.62
CA GLN A 842 29.68 -23.65 -14.61
C GLN A 842 30.69 -24.69 -14.13
N PRO A 843 32.01 -24.40 -14.12
CA PRO A 843 32.97 -25.34 -13.59
C PRO A 843 32.57 -25.65 -12.15
N GLU A 844 32.34 -26.92 -11.86
CA GLU A 844 32.16 -27.42 -10.49
C GLU A 844 33.23 -26.75 -9.62
N GLY A 845 32.77 -26.04 -8.59
CA GLY A 845 33.65 -25.37 -7.65
C GLY A 845 34.71 -26.35 -7.19
N VAL A 846 35.98 -25.96 -7.37
CA VAL A 846 37.14 -26.69 -6.88
C VAL A 846 36.86 -27.10 -5.44
N SER A 847 36.82 -28.41 -5.18
CA SER A 847 36.77 -28.96 -3.84
C SER A 847 37.97 -28.41 -3.07
N VAL A 848 37.70 -27.55 -2.09
CA VAL A 848 38.71 -27.16 -1.11
C VAL A 848 39.00 -28.38 -0.26
N ASP A 849 40.16 -28.96 -0.54
CA ASP A 849 40.73 -30.09 0.20
C ASP A 849 40.82 -29.76 1.69
N ALA A 850 40.42 -30.72 2.52
CA ALA A 850 40.41 -30.58 3.96
C ALA A 850 41.84 -30.69 4.50
N GLY A 851 42.56 -29.56 4.55
CA GLY A 851 43.79 -29.50 5.32
C GLY A 851 44.79 -28.48 4.85
N LEU A 852 44.70 -27.26 5.38
CA LEU A 852 45.85 -26.40 5.66
C LEU A 852 45.45 -25.35 6.71
N ARG A 853 45.88 -25.58 7.95
CA ARG A 853 45.86 -24.58 9.02
C ARG A 853 47.11 -23.71 8.91
N SER A 854 46.95 -22.40 9.09
CA SER A 854 47.95 -21.52 9.71
C SER A 854 47.31 -20.23 10.24
N PRO A 855 47.93 -19.55 11.23
CA PRO A 855 47.24 -19.10 12.45
C PRO A 855 47.32 -17.58 12.68
N VAL A 856 46.97 -17.16 13.91
CA VAL A 856 47.04 -15.82 14.55
C VAL A 856 45.72 -15.05 14.43
N GLY A 857 44.96 -14.71 15.48
CA GLY A 857 45.03 -14.82 16.94
C GLY A 857 43.72 -14.24 17.51
N ALA A 858 42.95 -15.02 18.28
CA ALA A 858 42.79 -14.91 19.74
C ALA A 858 42.05 -13.65 20.27
N GLY A 859 40.83 -13.88 20.82
CA GLY A 859 40.12 -12.92 21.70
C GLY A 859 38.68 -13.32 22.10
N ALA A 860 38.54 -14.22 23.11
CA ALA A 860 37.43 -14.47 24.07
C ALA A 860 35.94 -14.40 23.61
N ARG A 861 35.18 -15.52 23.48
CA ARG A 861 34.41 -16.35 24.47
C ARG A 861 33.42 -15.57 25.35
N ALA A 862 32.14 -15.95 25.52
CA ALA A 862 31.54 -17.26 25.88
C ALA A 862 30.00 -17.27 25.61
N ALA A 863 29.18 -18.31 25.75
CA ALA A 863 29.20 -19.78 25.63
C ALA A 863 27.77 -20.27 25.99
N LYS A 864 27.17 -21.22 25.26
CA LYS A 864 26.10 -22.11 25.76
C LYS A 864 26.20 -23.52 25.13
N PRO A 865 25.66 -24.57 25.79
CA PRO A 865 26.27 -25.89 25.87
C PRO A 865 25.71 -26.96 24.92
N ALA A 866 26.45 -28.07 24.88
CA ALA A 866 26.24 -29.27 24.07
C ALA A 866 25.03 -30.12 24.49
N LEU A 867 24.42 -30.80 23.51
CA LEU A 867 23.66 -32.05 23.71
C LEU A 867 23.92 -33.04 22.57
N SER A 868 24.39 -34.23 22.99
CA SER A 868 24.19 -35.60 22.51
C SER A 868 24.23 -35.96 21.00
N LYS A 869 25.17 -36.87 20.68
CA LYS A 869 25.22 -37.76 19.51
C LYS A 869 23.96 -38.63 19.36
N PRO A 870 23.58 -39.00 18.12
CA PRO A 870 22.89 -40.26 17.84
C PRO A 870 23.85 -41.36 17.32
N LEU A 871 23.47 -42.61 17.59
CA LEU A 871 24.02 -43.88 17.11
C LEU A 871 23.63 -44.16 15.64
N PRO A 872 24.26 -45.16 14.97
CA PRO A 872 24.15 -45.35 13.52
C PRO A 872 22.92 -46.20 13.16
N THR A 873 22.20 -45.80 12.12
CA THR A 873 21.20 -46.65 11.45
C THR A 873 21.44 -46.68 9.94
N GLU A 874 21.16 -47.87 9.42
CA GLU A 874 21.59 -48.46 8.16
C GLU A 874 21.15 -47.76 6.88
N ASP A 875 21.94 -48.06 5.85
CA ASP A 875 21.77 -47.84 4.41
C ASP A 875 20.31 -47.74 3.92
N ALA A 876 19.89 -46.51 3.62
CA ALA A 876 18.80 -46.24 2.70
C ALA A 876 19.37 -45.72 1.37
N LYS A 877 19.21 -46.54 0.33
CA LYS A 877 19.56 -46.22 -1.06
C LYS A 877 18.96 -44.86 -1.46
N THR A 878 19.85 -43.89 -1.71
CA THR A 878 19.52 -42.66 -2.42
C THR A 878 19.14 -43.00 -3.85
N SER A 879 17.86 -42.86 -4.20
CA SER A 879 17.47 -42.62 -5.59
C SER A 879 18.05 -41.27 -6.00
N ALA A 880 18.91 -41.29 -7.02
CA ALA A 880 19.41 -40.08 -7.63
C ALA A 880 18.23 -39.25 -8.14
N LYS A 881 18.10 -38.01 -7.66
CA LYS A 881 17.31 -36.99 -8.35
C LYS A 881 17.92 -36.79 -9.75
N PRO A 882 17.13 -36.63 -10.82
CA PRO A 882 17.66 -36.21 -12.11
C PRO A 882 18.39 -34.89 -11.92
N ALA A 883 19.58 -34.76 -12.51
CA ALA A 883 20.30 -33.50 -12.57
C ALA A 883 19.39 -32.44 -13.20
N ALA A 884 19.34 -31.24 -12.61
CA ALA A 884 18.64 -30.11 -13.21
C ALA A 884 19.23 -29.86 -14.61
N PRO A 885 18.41 -29.69 -15.66
CA PRO A 885 18.91 -29.40 -17.00
C PRO A 885 19.69 -28.09 -16.99
N SER A 886 20.74 -28.02 -17.81
CA SER A 886 21.56 -26.83 -18.01
C SER A 886 20.69 -25.63 -18.37
N ALA A 887 20.81 -24.52 -17.64
CA ALA A 887 20.03 -23.31 -17.89
C ALA A 887 20.20 -22.85 -19.34
N LEU A 888 19.10 -22.77 -20.09
CA LEU A 888 19.05 -22.19 -21.44
C LEU A 888 19.37 -20.69 -21.39
N ARG A 889 20.23 -20.20 -22.30
CA ARG A 889 20.43 -18.76 -22.52
C ARG A 889 19.83 -18.34 -23.85
N ALA A 890 18.76 -17.56 -23.77
CA ALA A 890 18.10 -16.90 -24.89
C ALA A 890 18.70 -15.51 -25.10
N LYS A 891 19.47 -15.33 -26.17
CA LYS A 891 20.16 -14.07 -26.45
C LYS A 891 19.14 -12.97 -26.83
N GLY A 892 19.00 -11.95 -25.99
CA GLY A 892 18.08 -10.82 -26.21
C GLY A 892 16.94 -10.68 -25.20
N LEU A 893 16.74 -11.66 -24.31
CA LEU A 893 15.74 -11.64 -23.23
C LEU A 893 16.31 -11.28 -21.85
N ASP A 894 17.62 -11.04 -21.74
CA ASP A 894 18.30 -10.67 -20.48
C ASP A 894 17.92 -9.23 -20.05
N GLN A 895 16.72 -9.04 -19.49
CA GLN A 895 16.38 -7.81 -18.79
C GLN A 895 16.89 -7.88 -17.35
N SER A 896 17.79 -6.95 -16.99
CA SER A 896 18.16 -6.74 -15.59
C SER A 896 16.97 -6.19 -14.81
N GLU A 897 16.76 -6.65 -13.56
CA GLU A 897 15.73 -6.11 -12.67
C GLU A 897 15.69 -4.57 -12.71
N PRO A 898 14.49 -3.96 -12.77
CA PRO A 898 14.36 -2.51 -12.84
C PRO A 898 14.98 -1.86 -11.59
N LYS A 899 16.10 -1.14 -11.78
CA LYS A 899 16.77 -0.38 -10.73
C LYS A 899 16.10 0.98 -10.55
N GLY A 900 16.01 1.47 -9.32
CA GLY A 900 15.50 2.81 -9.02
C GLY A 900 13.98 2.90 -8.87
N LEU A 901 13.34 1.82 -8.39
CA LEU A 901 11.91 1.78 -8.11
C LEU A 901 11.48 2.86 -7.10
N THR A 902 10.33 3.45 -7.39
CA THR A 902 9.65 4.42 -6.52
C THR A 902 8.31 3.81 -6.10
N PHE A 903 8.04 3.83 -4.80
CA PHE A 903 6.84 3.28 -4.19
C PHE A 903 5.97 4.44 -3.71
N SER A 904 4.75 4.53 -4.21
CA SER A 904 3.78 5.56 -3.83
C SER A 904 2.55 4.90 -3.22
N GLY A 905 2.13 5.37 -2.05
CA GLY A 905 0.97 4.82 -1.32
C GLY A 905 0.44 5.80 -0.28
N PRO A 906 -0.71 5.51 0.34
CA PRO A 906 -1.31 6.41 1.34
C PRO A 906 -0.40 6.61 2.56
N ALA A 907 -0.36 7.84 3.05
CA ALA A 907 0.11 8.19 4.39
C ALA A 907 -1.03 8.03 5.41
N GLU A 908 -0.72 8.13 6.70
CA GLU A 908 -1.73 7.95 7.78
C GLU A 908 -2.88 8.97 7.72
N ASP A 909 -2.68 10.13 7.09
CA ASP A 909 -3.72 11.15 6.86
C ASP A 909 -4.48 10.96 5.54
N GLY A 910 -4.18 9.88 4.81
CA GLY A 910 -4.71 9.50 3.50
C GLY A 910 -4.13 10.27 2.30
N SER A 911 -3.15 11.16 2.52
CA SER A 911 -2.41 11.81 1.43
C SER A 911 -1.42 10.85 0.75
N ALA A 912 -0.92 11.20 -0.44
CA ALA A 912 0.06 10.37 -1.14
C ALA A 912 1.47 10.54 -0.54
N SER A 913 2.10 9.44 -0.14
CA SER A 913 3.49 9.37 0.31
C SER A 913 4.37 8.62 -0.69
N VAL A 914 5.61 9.07 -0.88
CA VAL A 914 6.54 8.49 -1.87
C VAL A 914 7.84 8.05 -1.19
N ARG A 915 8.23 6.79 -1.39
CA ARG A 915 9.49 6.18 -0.92
C ARG A 915 10.32 5.72 -2.12
N LYS A 916 11.65 5.89 -2.05
CA LYS A 916 12.59 5.37 -3.06
C LYS A 916 13.44 4.27 -2.44
N THR A 917 13.74 3.21 -3.18
CA THR A 917 14.77 2.26 -2.75
C THR A 917 16.11 2.98 -2.64
N ALA A 918 16.74 2.90 -1.46
CA ALA A 918 18.11 3.34 -1.31
C ALA A 918 18.97 2.48 -2.24
N GLN A 919 19.74 3.12 -3.13
CA GLN A 919 20.76 2.42 -3.90
C GLN A 919 21.62 1.61 -2.92
N ALA A 920 21.67 0.29 -3.09
CA ALA A 920 22.78 -0.50 -2.60
C ALA A 920 24.03 0.21 -3.10
N ALA A 921 24.76 0.85 -2.18
CA ALA A 921 26.02 1.47 -2.50
C ALA A 921 26.88 0.37 -3.10
N ASP A 922 27.28 0.57 -4.36
CA ASP A 922 28.30 -0.20 -5.03
C ASP A 922 29.48 -0.37 -4.06
N THR A 923 29.58 -1.54 -3.44
CA THR A 923 30.73 -1.94 -2.62
C THR A 923 31.88 -2.30 -3.56
N GLY A 924 32.22 -1.36 -4.44
CA GLY A 924 33.55 -1.26 -4.99
C GLY A 924 34.50 -1.06 -3.82
N ALA A 925 35.46 -1.97 -3.69
CA ALA A 925 36.48 -1.99 -2.65
C ALA A 925 37.20 -0.63 -2.54
N ASP A 926 36.73 0.23 -1.63
CA ASP A 926 37.49 1.22 -0.86
C ASP A 926 36.51 2.02 0.03
N GLY A 927 36.40 1.58 1.29
CA GLY A 927 35.52 2.15 2.31
C GLY A 927 35.96 3.54 2.78
N LEU A 928 35.79 4.57 1.95
CA LEU A 928 36.00 5.97 2.33
C LEU A 928 34.79 6.84 1.93
N SER A 929 34.28 7.62 2.89
CA SER A 929 33.14 8.52 2.69
C SER A 929 33.47 9.61 1.68
N ARG A 930 32.45 10.24 1.06
CA ARG A 930 32.62 11.39 0.15
C ARG A 930 33.43 12.54 0.78
N ARG A 931 33.38 12.68 2.11
CA ARG A 931 34.15 13.66 2.89
C ARG A 931 35.63 13.27 2.92
N ASP A 932 35.93 12.00 3.14
CA ASP A 932 37.30 11.47 3.18
C ASP A 932 37.98 11.55 1.82
N ARG A 933 37.24 11.33 0.71
CA ARG A 933 37.77 11.51 -0.66
C ARG A 933 38.16 12.97 -0.95
N ARG A 934 37.37 13.94 -0.49
CA ARG A 934 37.70 15.37 -0.63
C ARG A 934 38.91 15.76 0.21
N GLU A 935 39.05 15.17 1.39
CA GLU A 935 40.19 15.43 2.28
C GLU A 935 41.48 14.77 1.76
N ALA A 936 41.38 13.57 1.18
CA ALA A 936 42.46 12.89 0.47
C ALA A 936 42.91 13.65 -0.79
N ALA A 937 41.97 14.14 -1.60
CA ALA A 937 42.27 14.98 -2.76
C ALA A 937 42.94 16.31 -2.36
N ARG A 938 42.56 16.90 -1.22
CA ARG A 938 43.22 18.10 -0.65
C ARG A 938 44.62 17.82 -0.12
N LYS A 939 44.89 16.61 0.38
CA LYS A 939 46.22 16.17 0.83
C LYS A 939 47.15 15.86 -0.34
N GLN A 940 46.63 15.32 -1.45
CA GLN A 940 47.40 15.05 -2.67
C GLN A 940 47.76 16.31 -3.47
N ALA A 941 47.02 17.41 -3.30
CA ALA A 941 47.26 18.67 -4.03
C ALA A 941 48.33 19.61 -3.43
N LYS A 942 49.10 19.19 -2.41
CA LYS A 942 50.21 20.01 -1.88
C LYS A 942 51.52 19.71 -2.64
N PRO A 943 52.15 20.69 -3.32
CA PRO A 943 53.43 20.47 -3.95
C PRO A 943 54.53 20.27 -2.88
N SER A 944 55.37 19.27 -3.12
CA SER A 944 56.52 18.89 -2.32
C SER A 944 57.51 20.05 -2.16
N ALA A 945 57.96 20.25 -0.92
CA ALA A 945 58.95 21.25 -0.56
C ALA A 945 60.32 20.98 -1.21
N LYS A 946 60.90 22.02 -1.83
CA LYS A 946 62.30 22.06 -2.27
C LYS A 946 63.26 22.22 -1.07
N PRO A 947 64.51 21.71 -1.18
CA PRO A 947 65.48 21.65 -0.07
C PRO A 947 66.17 23.01 0.18
N PRO A 948 66.89 23.17 1.32
CA PRO A 948 67.19 24.49 1.85
C PRO A 948 68.37 25.15 1.14
N ARG A 949 68.25 26.44 0.83
CA ARG A 949 69.39 27.29 0.48
C ARG A 949 69.63 28.36 1.54
N SER A 950 70.90 28.43 1.92
CA SER A 950 71.52 29.23 2.96
C SER A 950 71.54 30.74 2.70
N LYS A 951 71.49 31.50 3.81
CA LYS A 951 72.22 32.76 4.11
C LYS A 951 72.20 33.90 3.09
N ARG A 952 71.65 35.05 3.54
CA ARG A 952 72.33 36.33 3.93
C ARG A 952 71.68 37.58 3.33
N ARG A 953 71.43 38.56 4.23
CA ARG A 953 71.51 40.04 4.12
C ARG A 953 70.74 40.68 2.95
N ARG A 954 69.81 41.59 3.19
CA ARG A 954 69.95 42.85 3.94
C ARG A 954 68.61 43.28 4.49
#